data_AF-W5UTC3-F1
#
_entry.id   AF-W5UTC3-F1
#
_cell.length_a   1.000
_cell.length_b   1.000
_cell.length_c   1.000
_cell.angle_alpha   90.00
_cell.angle_beta   90.00
_cell.angle_gamma   90.00
#
_symmetry.space_group_name_H-M   'P 1'
#
loop_
_entity.id
_entity.type
_entity.pdbx_description
1 polymer ?
#
loop_
_entity_poly.entity_id
_entity_poly.type
_entity_poly.pdbx_seq_one_letter_code
_entity_poly.pdbx_strand_id
1 'polypeptide(L)'
;MEKLRLLNNRHVNLWHVYNALLLIVPSVVGFNLNTEQPRIFKALSDPSAFGYRVCHFGSGSVLVTDPLYNNGTGSVYRCVYQEGQCVKLPIEVQSDGAFGLSLACTEHRAMVCSPRVQQECEGFHYLHGVCVELNVSLAHTHSHKPVFQECHAIPPLDAVILFDDSQSIAAEDFTKMISFIKDVISSFIPNPRAQVAVAKFSTRVSAVFQFENFAADRNADSLMKGITHSKGNTHTPSAIRFVLDEMFQERVGMRSNSQKLLVVITDGKSNDEKDNFNSVISLADMKGVTRFAIGVGKEYSREELEQIATEPRYVFETPSFSSLTSIVSQLTERIFSIEGTNVGNSIQLELSQGGFSVALSEEVSVFGAVGAFSWSGGLEEKIPELNASFINASTMEDMNNSYLGYSVAMATVLGGHVYFAGAPRHKHIGAVFGFTRDAHKHWSVTYAAHGTQLGSYFGAELCVLYGDDIVLLAVGAPMFYAAGVGGEVQLCSVETGALNCSEVLRGSAGNVDGRFGSALAVLQDLNEDNVMELAVGAPHEEQGKGAIYIFTSHRRGLRTKHTQRVGGAAVGYLLQYFGLSLHSVGDLSSDGLPDLVVGSRGAATVLRTQPVICVAVSITMDPPIIAQNFFHCSAPHGLNTPIAKATVCLKLREVFTGTIHGPFHATVSVFLELDSGSTSPRLFFYPVSSISYWNTTLSNTSVCHTFPITIQSCISDYQDVPLSGRLTVRGQTVGHTQGLRPVLHPDCPNTHTITHTVLLEKVCGEDHVCVSNLNVSLQVSSDMVVNIQGFRVNVSVVVVNEGEDASGTELFFLHPLVLSFTRISPVESIGYIECSSHETAVMNLTQTTCRLGSTIFRQRAKVVFIMSFQLSEPVSLGDRVDVNVTVKSKNENPGTLHDNSASVSMPVKQVVHFLLRDGGSTQYIHYNNSALIQHIYELANAGVLSTSVSVTFVLPLETNSGLLWDVSPPGINVTGVKCDKPMLLKKVNTSYNSQNCRGSSCHLISCSVSLLTSDRPVTFTFSGKINTQTKVDNVQVESWGLVSFDQNRYTQYLNEEDLLRSIITVVESPAQAQTTLIASLSVLFGVLVMIVLFMVLYKVGFFKSKSFETAAQEADGPTATSTEQNDSNTAAENTDGKTASNNTHTDNPNKSNNCNTAHVVEETSVL
;
A
#
# COMPACT_ATOMS: atom_id res chain seq x y z
N MET A 1 -13.75 -35.78 37.25
CA MET A 1 -13.27 -36.14 38.61
C MET A 1 -11.74 -36.12 38.58
N GLU A 2 -11.08 -35.95 39.74
CA GLU A 2 -9.63 -36.08 40.00
C GLU A 2 -8.68 -35.95 38.78
N LYS A 3 -7.96 -34.84 38.59
CA LYS A 3 -7.06 -34.21 39.59
C LYS A 3 -7.26 -32.69 39.77
N LEU A 4 -8.50 -32.21 39.71
CA LEU A 4 -8.84 -30.81 40.00
C LEU A 4 -8.94 -30.57 41.53
N ARG A 5 -7.81 -30.67 42.25
CA ARG A 5 -7.67 -30.41 43.70
C ARG A 5 -6.19 -30.17 44.08
N LEU A 6 -5.79 -28.90 44.22
CA LEU A 6 -4.84 -28.36 45.22
C LEU A 6 -4.54 -26.87 44.97
N LEU A 7 -5.57 -26.03 45.12
CA LEU A 7 -5.45 -24.58 45.30
C LEU A 7 -6.17 -24.21 46.60
N ASN A 8 -5.43 -23.95 47.68
CA ASN A 8 -5.69 -22.82 48.60
C ASN A 8 -4.62 -22.67 49.70
N ASN A 9 -4.63 -21.51 50.36
CA ASN A 9 -3.72 -21.01 51.42
C ASN A 9 -2.40 -20.40 50.90
N ARG A 10 -2.16 -19.07 51.02
CA ARG A 10 -2.97 -17.99 51.64
C ARG A 10 -2.92 -16.71 50.83
N HIS A 11 -4.05 -16.01 50.72
CA HIS A 11 -4.06 -14.55 50.58
C HIS A 11 -3.74 -13.90 51.94
N VAL A 12 -3.07 -12.74 51.92
CA VAL A 12 -3.62 -11.44 52.40
C VAL A 12 -2.58 -10.35 52.12
N ASN A 13 -3.02 -9.34 51.35
CA ASN A 13 -2.61 -7.94 51.24
C ASN A 13 -1.21 -7.49 51.72
N LEU A 14 -0.51 -6.75 50.85
CA LEU A 14 -0.53 -5.28 50.96
C LEU A 14 -0.30 -4.58 49.61
N TRP A 15 -1.22 -3.68 49.23
CA TRP A 15 -1.27 -3.03 47.91
C TRP A 15 -0.65 -1.61 47.90
N HIS A 16 0.29 -1.36 48.82
CA HIS A 16 0.74 0.00 49.18
C HIS A 16 2.27 0.18 49.37
N VAL A 17 3.08 -0.55 48.59
CA VAL A 17 4.50 -0.21 48.34
C VAL A 17 4.73 -0.35 46.83
N TYR A 18 4.14 0.46 45.96
CA TYR A 18 4.14 1.94 45.87
C TYR A 18 5.49 2.52 45.44
N ASN A 19 5.71 2.52 44.12
CA ASN A 19 6.34 3.59 43.36
C ASN A 19 7.73 4.09 43.83
N ALA A 20 8.75 3.23 43.82
CA ALA A 20 10.14 3.67 44.01
C ALA A 20 11.16 2.82 43.20
N LEU A 21 11.54 3.34 42.02
CA LEU A 21 12.72 2.99 41.20
C LEU A 21 12.85 1.51 40.73
N LEU A 22 13.10 1.19 39.45
CA LEU A 22 13.26 2.03 38.25
C LEU A 22 12.29 1.57 37.15
N LEU A 23 11.67 2.54 36.47
CA LEU A 23 11.41 2.36 35.04
C LEU A 23 12.76 2.28 34.35
N ILE A 24 13.02 1.22 33.58
CA ILE A 24 14.08 1.25 32.58
C ILE A 24 13.58 2.17 31.48
N VAL A 25 13.86 3.46 31.63
CA VAL A 25 13.70 4.44 30.56
C VAL A 25 14.56 3.94 29.40
N PRO A 26 13.99 3.65 28.21
CA PRO A 26 14.81 3.33 27.06
C PRO A 26 15.71 4.54 26.81
N SER A 27 17.02 4.33 26.88
CA SER A 27 18.02 5.40 26.77
C SER A 27 17.78 6.14 25.45
N VAL A 28 17.37 7.41 25.55
CA VAL A 28 16.94 8.20 24.39
C VAL A 28 18.08 8.28 23.38
N VAL A 29 17.89 7.64 22.22
CA VAL A 29 18.76 7.75 21.05
C VAL A 29 18.44 9.11 20.41
N GLY A 30 19.03 10.17 20.97
CA GLY A 30 18.77 11.55 20.59
C GLY A 30 19.72 12.04 19.52
N PHE A 31 19.19 12.35 18.33
CA PHE A 31 19.91 13.02 17.26
C PHE A 31 18.96 13.66 16.22
N ASN A 32 18.83 14.97 16.07
CA ASN A 32 19.45 16.09 16.81
C ASN A 32 18.40 16.99 17.50
N LEU A 33 17.12 16.61 17.53
CA LEU A 33 16.08 17.41 18.19
C LEU A 33 16.21 17.33 19.71
N ASN A 34 16.27 18.51 20.34
CA ASN A 34 16.31 18.71 21.77
C ASN A 34 14.92 18.50 22.40
N THR A 35 14.78 17.40 23.14
CA THR A 35 13.57 17.07 23.89
C THR A 35 13.61 17.50 25.35
N GLU A 36 14.74 17.99 25.87
CA GLU A 36 14.86 18.41 27.29
C GLU A 36 14.17 19.77 27.56
N GLN A 37 14.09 20.64 26.55
CA GLN A 37 13.58 22.02 26.69
C GLN A 37 12.69 22.46 25.51
N PRO A 38 11.52 21.80 25.30
CA PRO A 38 10.56 22.19 24.27
C PRO A 38 9.80 23.47 24.63
N ARG A 39 9.46 24.30 23.63
CA ARG A 39 8.51 25.42 23.81
C ARG A 39 7.11 24.93 23.43
N ILE A 40 6.25 24.69 24.42
CA ILE A 40 4.88 24.21 24.21
C ILE A 40 3.88 25.36 24.38
N PHE A 41 3.26 25.77 23.28
CA PHE A 41 2.08 26.63 23.26
C PHE A 41 0.81 25.79 23.49
N LYS A 42 -0.23 26.39 24.09
CA LYS A 42 -1.49 25.71 24.44
C LYS A 42 -2.70 26.55 24.02
N ALA A 43 -3.81 25.87 23.78
CA ALA A 43 -5.11 26.51 23.56
C ALA A 43 -5.53 27.41 24.73
N LEU A 44 -6.31 28.45 24.41
CA LEU A 44 -6.92 29.35 25.39
C LEU A 44 -8.32 28.86 25.87
N SER A 45 -8.87 27.83 25.23
CA SER A 45 -10.20 27.28 25.50
C SER A 45 -10.28 25.79 25.12
N ASP A 46 -11.26 25.09 25.70
CA ASP A 46 -11.54 23.66 25.50
C ASP A 46 -13.07 23.47 25.42
N PRO A 47 -13.64 22.70 24.47
CA PRO A 47 -12.96 21.98 23.39
C PRO A 47 -12.30 22.91 22.37
N SER A 48 -11.13 22.49 21.87
CA SER A 48 -10.44 23.11 20.73
C SER A 48 -9.68 22.07 19.90
N ALA A 49 -9.47 22.40 18.62
CA ALA A 49 -8.55 21.73 17.71
C ALA A 49 -7.29 22.58 17.47
N PHE A 50 -6.96 23.48 18.39
CA PHE A 50 -5.74 24.28 18.36
C PHE A 50 -4.51 23.39 18.18
N GLY A 51 -3.73 23.63 17.13
CA GLY A 51 -2.61 22.77 16.72
C GLY A 51 -2.90 21.88 15.53
N TYR A 52 -4.07 22.01 14.88
CA TYR A 52 -4.47 21.22 13.71
C TYR A 52 -3.50 21.37 12.54
N ARG A 53 -3.25 22.61 12.09
CA ARG A 53 -2.13 22.97 11.21
C ARG A 53 -1.24 24.01 11.86
N VAL A 54 0.06 23.93 11.59
CA VAL A 54 1.12 24.81 12.11
C VAL A 54 2.02 25.31 10.97
N CYS A 55 2.59 26.50 11.13
CA CYS A 55 3.54 27.09 10.18
C CYS A 55 4.51 28.05 10.89
N HIS A 56 5.80 28.04 10.57
CA HIS A 56 6.74 29.12 10.87
C HIS A 56 6.49 30.31 9.93
N PHE A 57 6.19 31.49 10.49
CA PHE A 57 5.84 32.68 9.69
C PHE A 57 6.37 34.00 10.28
N GLY A 58 7.02 34.79 9.42
CA GLY A 58 7.70 36.03 9.80
C GLY A 58 8.85 35.79 10.79
N SER A 59 9.31 36.85 11.45
CA SER A 59 10.42 36.76 12.42
C SER A 59 9.97 36.17 13.76
N GLY A 60 10.29 34.90 14.01
CA GLY A 60 10.17 34.26 15.33
C GLY A 60 8.74 33.97 15.80
N SER A 61 7.78 33.87 14.87
CA SER A 61 6.40 33.50 15.19
C SER A 61 5.89 32.27 14.43
N VAL A 62 4.99 31.54 15.09
CA VAL A 62 4.28 30.37 14.55
C VAL A 62 2.81 30.76 14.33
N LEU A 63 2.27 30.45 13.15
CA LEU A 63 0.84 30.42 12.91
C LEU A 63 0.28 29.06 13.33
N VAL A 64 -0.82 29.07 14.08
CA VAL A 64 -1.50 27.87 14.58
C VAL A 64 -3.00 27.99 14.31
N THR A 65 -3.60 26.95 13.72
CA THR A 65 -5.05 26.92 13.48
C THR A 65 -5.82 26.14 14.56
N ASP A 66 -7.09 26.51 14.73
CA ASP A 66 -8.07 25.87 15.61
C ASP A 66 -9.43 25.81 14.88
N PRO A 67 -9.63 24.85 13.96
CA PRO A 67 -10.83 24.79 13.11
C PRO A 67 -12.13 24.50 13.86
N LEU A 68 -12.06 24.01 15.11
CA LEU A 68 -13.25 23.72 15.94
C LEU A 68 -13.60 24.86 16.91
N TYR A 69 -12.81 25.94 16.93
CA TYR A 69 -13.10 27.13 17.74
C TYR A 69 -14.54 27.62 17.55
N ASN A 70 -15.21 27.96 18.66
CA ASN A 70 -16.57 28.49 18.70
C ASN A 70 -17.57 27.65 17.87
N ASN A 71 -17.75 26.38 18.24
CA ASN A 71 -18.70 25.47 17.59
C ASN A 71 -18.45 25.27 16.08
N GLY A 72 -17.18 25.34 15.64
CA GLY A 72 -16.80 25.11 14.25
C GLY A 72 -16.75 26.33 13.33
N THR A 73 -16.76 27.58 13.85
CA THR A 73 -16.39 28.73 13.01
C THR A 73 -14.92 28.68 12.61
N GLY A 74 -14.07 28.21 13.53
CA GLY A 74 -12.62 28.15 13.37
C GLY A 74 -11.89 29.44 13.77
N SER A 75 -10.56 29.39 13.84
CA SER A 75 -9.68 30.53 14.15
C SER A 75 -8.20 30.27 13.85
N VAL A 76 -7.44 31.36 13.81
CA VAL A 76 -5.98 31.39 13.63
C VAL A 76 -5.33 32.21 14.75
N TYR A 77 -4.20 31.73 15.26
CA TYR A 77 -3.42 32.36 16.30
C TYR A 77 -1.99 32.61 15.84
N ARG A 78 -1.41 33.74 16.26
CA ARG A 78 0.03 33.98 16.20
C ARG A 78 0.65 33.65 17.56
N CYS A 79 1.59 32.72 17.59
CA CYS A 79 2.36 32.33 18.76
C CYS A 79 3.80 32.84 18.63
N VAL A 80 4.32 33.58 19.62
CA VAL A 80 5.66 34.20 19.55
C VAL A 80 6.64 33.42 20.41
N TYR A 81 7.76 32.97 19.83
CA TYR A 81 8.69 32.06 20.51
C TYR A 81 9.29 32.67 21.79
N GLN A 82 9.74 33.93 21.74
CA GLN A 82 10.39 34.58 22.88
C GLN A 82 9.39 34.80 24.04
N GLU A 83 8.18 35.28 23.73
CA GLU A 83 7.13 35.59 24.72
C GLU A 83 6.49 34.33 25.32
N GLY A 84 6.41 33.23 24.55
CA GLY A 84 5.72 32.01 24.95
C GLY A 84 4.19 32.15 24.98
N GLN A 85 3.63 33.20 24.36
CA GLN A 85 2.20 33.49 24.30
C GLN A 85 1.65 33.32 22.88
N CYS A 86 0.33 33.09 22.78
CA CYS A 86 -0.43 33.07 21.54
C CYS A 86 -1.56 34.10 21.57
N VAL A 87 -1.69 34.88 20.50
CA VAL A 87 -2.73 35.89 20.33
C VAL A 87 -3.61 35.49 19.15
N LYS A 88 -4.93 35.48 19.33
CA LYS A 88 -5.89 35.25 18.25
C LYS A 88 -5.81 36.39 17.23
N LEU A 89 -5.73 36.06 15.95
CA LEU A 89 -5.79 37.06 14.88
C LEU A 89 -7.23 37.56 14.69
N PRO A 90 -7.45 38.88 14.51
CA PRO A 90 -8.78 39.46 14.30
C PRO A 90 -9.22 39.31 12.84
N ILE A 91 -9.36 38.05 12.38
CA ILE A 91 -9.83 37.70 11.05
C ILE A 91 -11.31 37.36 11.14
N GLU A 92 -12.16 38.13 10.47
CA GLU A 92 -13.59 37.85 10.35
C GLU A 92 -13.88 37.12 9.02
N VAL A 93 -14.39 35.90 9.12
CA VAL A 93 -14.89 35.12 7.97
C VAL A 93 -16.38 34.90 8.18
N GLN A 94 -17.20 35.23 7.19
CA GLN A 94 -18.67 35.29 7.29
C GLN A 94 -19.35 33.91 7.22
N SER A 95 -18.84 32.90 7.92
CA SER A 95 -19.33 31.51 7.80
C SER A 95 -18.89 30.57 8.92
N ASP A 96 -19.78 29.66 9.32
CA ASP A 96 -19.53 28.53 10.24
C ASP A 96 -18.79 27.37 9.52
N GLY A 97 -17.66 27.68 8.87
CA GLY A 97 -17.03 26.81 7.85
C GLY A 97 -15.74 26.09 8.26
N ALA A 98 -15.43 26.04 9.57
CA ALA A 98 -14.20 25.49 10.13
C ALA A 98 -12.91 26.13 9.57
N PHE A 99 -12.82 27.46 9.67
CA PHE A 99 -11.67 28.23 9.20
C PHE A 99 -10.35 27.85 9.89
N GLY A 100 -9.32 27.59 9.09
CA GLY A 100 -8.04 27.03 9.56
C GLY A 100 -7.90 25.51 9.34
N LEU A 101 -8.82 24.91 8.59
CA LEU A 101 -8.76 23.51 8.18
C LEU A 101 -7.59 23.21 7.21
N SER A 102 -7.14 24.19 6.42
CA SER A 102 -5.88 24.13 5.67
C SER A 102 -5.10 25.44 5.82
N LEU A 103 -3.77 25.34 5.78
CA LEU A 103 -2.81 26.42 6.01
C LEU A 103 -1.53 26.14 5.21
N ALA A 104 -1.20 26.97 4.23
CA ALA A 104 0.11 26.98 3.57
C ALA A 104 0.76 28.35 3.74
N CYS A 105 2.09 28.42 3.70
CA CYS A 105 2.83 29.64 3.93
C CYS A 105 4.20 29.65 3.23
N THR A 106 4.69 30.85 2.94
CA THR A 106 6.08 31.14 2.57
C THR A 106 6.69 32.04 3.66
N GLU A 107 7.88 32.60 3.42
CA GLU A 107 8.45 33.62 4.29
C GLU A 107 7.59 34.91 4.33
N HIS A 108 6.89 35.24 3.24
CA HIS A 108 6.21 36.53 3.06
C HIS A 108 4.68 36.47 3.05
N ARG A 109 4.09 35.35 2.63
CA ARG A 109 2.64 35.18 2.41
C ARG A 109 2.13 33.92 3.11
N ALA A 110 0.94 33.98 3.72
CA ALA A 110 0.26 32.79 4.25
C ALA A 110 -1.18 32.74 3.74
N MET A 111 -1.67 31.53 3.49
CA MET A 111 -3.00 31.25 2.95
C MET A 111 -3.73 30.29 3.88
N VAL A 112 -4.89 30.70 4.38
CA VAL A 112 -5.70 29.92 5.34
C VAL A 112 -7.09 29.70 4.75
N CYS A 113 -7.60 28.47 4.76
CA CYS A 113 -8.91 28.18 4.14
C CYS A 113 -9.96 27.59 5.10
N SER A 114 -11.20 27.69 4.63
CA SER A 114 -12.47 27.23 5.20
C SER A 114 -13.21 26.47 4.07
N PRO A 115 -12.99 25.15 3.90
CA PRO A 115 -13.55 24.36 2.79
C PRO A 115 -14.96 23.80 3.06
N ARG A 116 -15.63 24.28 4.12
CA ARG A 116 -16.95 23.81 4.57
C ARG A 116 -17.97 24.96 4.65
N VAL A 117 -17.84 26.01 3.83
CA VAL A 117 -18.80 27.11 3.84
C VAL A 117 -20.10 26.66 3.19
N GLN A 118 -21.18 26.63 3.97
CA GLN A 118 -22.52 26.33 3.48
C GLN A 118 -23.18 27.59 2.90
N GLN A 119 -23.77 27.47 1.72
CA GLN A 119 -24.57 28.51 1.08
C GLN A 119 -25.94 27.91 0.70
N GLU A 120 -27.03 28.53 1.15
CA GLU A 120 -28.38 28.09 0.80
C GLU A 120 -28.78 28.60 -0.59
N CYS A 121 -29.07 27.68 -1.51
CA CYS A 121 -29.51 27.95 -2.88
C CYS A 121 -30.88 27.27 -3.09
N GLU A 122 -31.95 28.06 -2.98
CA GLU A 122 -33.35 27.65 -3.22
C GLU A 122 -33.83 26.34 -2.55
N GLY A 123 -33.29 26.00 -1.38
CA GLY A 123 -33.62 24.79 -0.61
C GLY A 123 -32.57 23.68 -0.66
N PHE A 124 -31.48 23.88 -1.42
CA PHE A 124 -30.26 23.04 -1.34
C PHE A 124 -29.16 23.79 -0.59
N HIS A 125 -28.25 23.05 0.06
CA HIS A 125 -27.06 23.62 0.69
C HIS A 125 -25.82 23.31 -0.16
N TYR A 126 -25.33 24.30 -0.89
CA TYR A 126 -24.05 24.26 -1.60
C TYR A 126 -22.91 24.30 -0.57
N LEU A 127 -21.77 23.70 -0.89
CA LEU A 127 -20.63 23.55 0.02
C LEU A 127 -19.33 23.99 -0.67
N HIS A 128 -18.87 25.21 -0.35
CA HIS A 128 -17.80 25.88 -1.08
C HIS A 128 -16.62 26.30 -0.19
N GLY A 129 -15.56 26.74 -0.86
CA GLY A 129 -14.37 27.30 -0.25
C GLY A 129 -14.42 28.79 0.05
N VAL A 130 -13.77 29.20 1.14
CA VAL A 130 -13.24 30.57 1.32
C VAL A 130 -11.81 30.46 1.83
N CYS A 131 -10.89 31.18 1.19
CA CYS A 131 -9.50 31.31 1.63
C CYS A 131 -9.16 32.77 1.92
N VAL A 132 -8.33 33.01 2.94
CA VAL A 132 -7.87 34.32 3.39
C VAL A 132 -6.36 34.37 3.26
N GLU A 133 -5.86 35.40 2.59
CA GLU A 133 -4.44 35.66 2.41
C GLU A 133 -3.93 36.67 3.46
N LEU A 134 -2.78 36.37 4.06
CA LEU A 134 -2.09 37.18 5.06
C LEU A 134 -0.68 37.54 4.56
N ASN A 135 -0.23 38.77 4.85
CA ASN A 135 1.15 39.20 4.64
C ASN A 135 2.02 39.05 5.90
N VAL A 136 3.31 39.38 5.82
CA VAL A 136 4.28 39.40 6.94
C VAL A 136 3.76 40.12 8.19
N SER A 137 2.98 41.20 8.02
CA SER A 137 2.38 41.97 9.13
C SER A 137 1.14 41.30 9.74
N LEU A 138 0.76 40.11 9.25
CA LEU A 138 -0.44 39.34 9.58
C LEU A 138 -1.75 40.11 9.35
N ALA A 139 -1.71 41.07 8.43
CA ALA A 139 -2.89 41.74 7.91
C ALA A 139 -3.48 40.93 6.76
N HIS A 140 -4.82 40.84 6.76
CA HIS A 140 -5.61 40.34 5.63
C HIS A 140 -5.35 41.21 4.39
N THR A 141 -4.95 40.58 3.28
CA THR A 141 -4.74 41.26 1.99
C THR A 141 -5.89 41.01 1.02
N HIS A 142 -6.23 39.73 0.82
CA HIS A 142 -7.27 39.30 -0.12
C HIS A 142 -8.09 38.13 0.44
N SER A 143 -9.34 38.03 0.01
CA SER A 143 -10.16 36.82 0.19
C SER A 143 -10.41 36.18 -1.17
N HIS A 144 -10.17 34.89 -1.26
CA HIS A 144 -10.38 34.08 -2.47
C HIS A 144 -11.55 33.11 -2.22
N LYS A 145 -12.31 32.78 -3.27
CA LYS A 145 -13.27 31.68 -3.26
C LYS A 145 -12.91 30.67 -4.36
N PRO A 146 -11.98 29.73 -4.12
CA PRO A 146 -11.53 28.80 -5.15
C PRO A 146 -12.67 27.89 -5.58
N VAL A 147 -12.79 27.65 -6.89
CA VAL A 147 -13.77 26.73 -7.51
C VAL A 147 -15.21 27.03 -7.05
N PHE A 148 -15.56 28.31 -6.95
CA PHE A 148 -16.85 28.76 -6.44
C PHE A 148 -17.95 28.73 -7.50
N GLN A 149 -19.09 28.13 -7.13
CA GLN A 149 -20.31 28.07 -7.94
C GLN A 149 -21.35 29.04 -7.36
N GLU A 150 -21.84 29.97 -8.17
CA GLU A 150 -22.97 30.84 -7.80
C GLU A 150 -24.27 30.02 -7.74
N CYS A 151 -25.22 30.41 -6.88
CA CYS A 151 -26.56 29.85 -6.95
C CYS A 151 -27.16 30.10 -8.33
N HIS A 152 -27.76 29.06 -8.92
CA HIS A 152 -28.59 29.20 -10.10
C HIS A 152 -30.04 28.92 -9.71
N ALA A 153 -31.00 29.54 -10.40
CA ALA A 153 -32.42 29.28 -10.15
C ALA A 153 -32.74 27.86 -10.61
N ILE A 154 -33.11 26.99 -9.67
CA ILE A 154 -33.39 25.58 -9.96
C ILE A 154 -34.85 25.49 -10.42
N PRO A 155 -35.23 24.66 -11.41
CA PRO A 155 -36.64 24.44 -11.74
C PRO A 155 -37.36 23.58 -10.67
N PRO A 156 -38.65 23.77 -10.40
CA PRO A 156 -39.42 22.86 -9.55
C PRO A 156 -39.67 21.51 -10.25
N LEU A 157 -39.84 20.41 -9.49
CA LEU A 157 -40.10 19.07 -10.05
C LEU A 157 -41.59 18.66 -9.92
N ASP A 158 -42.25 18.43 -11.05
CA ASP A 158 -43.60 17.87 -11.13
C ASP A 158 -43.54 16.41 -11.63
N ALA A 159 -43.93 15.46 -10.78
CA ALA A 159 -43.86 14.02 -11.04
C ALA A 159 -45.25 13.39 -11.22
N VAL A 160 -45.47 12.65 -12.31
CA VAL A 160 -46.65 11.80 -12.51
C VAL A 160 -46.28 10.34 -12.35
N ILE A 161 -46.91 9.65 -11.40
CA ILE A 161 -46.82 8.19 -11.28
C ILE A 161 -47.98 7.59 -12.09
N LEU A 162 -47.65 6.72 -13.05
CA LEU A 162 -48.59 6.03 -13.93
C LEU A 162 -48.48 4.53 -13.70
N PHE A 163 -49.52 3.90 -13.14
CA PHE A 163 -49.48 2.47 -12.79
C PHE A 163 -50.56 1.65 -13.49
N ASP A 164 -50.23 0.41 -13.83
CA ASP A 164 -51.15 -0.54 -14.46
C ASP A 164 -52.23 -1.02 -13.46
N ASP A 165 -53.42 -1.25 -13.98
CA ASP A 165 -54.69 -1.57 -13.29
C ASP A 165 -55.43 -2.68 -14.07
N SER A 166 -54.67 -3.38 -14.94
CA SER A 166 -55.01 -4.52 -15.79
C SER A 166 -55.42 -5.78 -15.01
N GLN A 167 -55.77 -6.83 -15.75
CA GLN A 167 -56.26 -8.10 -15.19
C GLN A 167 -55.17 -9.14 -14.87
N SER A 168 -53.92 -8.92 -15.30
CA SER A 168 -52.75 -9.76 -14.94
C SER A 168 -52.44 -9.65 -13.45
N ILE A 169 -52.46 -8.43 -12.92
CA ILE A 169 -52.19 -8.14 -11.51
C ILE A 169 -53.19 -8.86 -10.59
N ALA A 170 -52.70 -9.72 -9.70
CA ALA A 170 -53.53 -10.36 -8.67
C ALA A 170 -53.96 -9.34 -7.59
N ALA A 171 -55.10 -9.55 -6.92
CA ALA A 171 -55.64 -8.57 -5.95
C ALA A 171 -54.71 -8.29 -4.75
N GLU A 172 -53.93 -9.29 -4.32
CA GLU A 172 -52.89 -9.12 -3.30
C GLU A 172 -51.71 -8.28 -3.81
N ASP A 173 -51.31 -8.49 -5.06
CA ASP A 173 -50.21 -7.77 -5.69
C ASP A 173 -50.59 -6.33 -6.05
N PHE A 174 -51.85 -6.09 -6.45
CA PHE A 174 -52.42 -4.74 -6.54
C PHE A 174 -52.33 -4.01 -5.19
N THR A 175 -52.57 -4.70 -4.08
CA THR A 175 -52.46 -4.12 -2.74
C THR A 175 -51.01 -3.76 -2.39
N LYS A 176 -50.04 -4.61 -2.75
CA LYS A 176 -48.59 -4.34 -2.60
C LYS A 176 -48.15 -3.15 -3.47
N MET A 177 -48.63 -3.06 -4.71
CA MET A 177 -48.36 -1.96 -5.63
C MET A 177 -48.89 -0.62 -5.10
N ILE A 178 -50.11 -0.59 -4.55
CA ILE A 178 -50.66 0.63 -3.92
C ILE A 178 -49.85 1.02 -2.68
N SER A 179 -49.27 0.06 -1.93
CA SER A 179 -48.30 0.37 -0.86
C SER A 179 -47.02 1.02 -1.43
N PHE A 180 -46.39 0.38 -2.42
CA PHE A 180 -45.20 0.92 -3.08
C PHE A 180 -45.41 2.34 -3.64
N ILE A 181 -46.56 2.62 -4.26
CA ILE A 181 -46.89 3.96 -4.76
C ILE A 181 -47.00 4.96 -3.60
N LYS A 182 -47.55 4.58 -2.44
CA LYS A 182 -47.53 5.42 -1.24
C LYS A 182 -46.12 5.64 -0.70
N ASP A 183 -45.26 4.62 -0.73
CA ASP A 183 -43.86 4.73 -0.31
C ASP A 183 -43.09 5.71 -1.23
N VAL A 184 -43.32 5.64 -2.55
CA VAL A 184 -42.76 6.58 -3.54
C VAL A 184 -43.34 8.00 -3.39
N ILE A 185 -44.66 8.17 -3.19
CA ILE A 185 -45.24 9.50 -2.86
C ILE A 185 -44.59 10.05 -1.59
N SER A 186 -44.32 9.19 -0.61
CA SER A 186 -43.73 9.57 0.67
C SER A 186 -42.27 10.01 0.58
N SER A 187 -41.47 9.48 -0.37
CA SER A 187 -40.09 9.96 -0.57
C SER A 187 -40.02 11.36 -1.19
N PHE A 188 -41.08 11.83 -1.86
CA PHE A 188 -41.22 13.23 -2.28
C PHE A 188 -41.68 14.19 -1.17
N ILE A 189 -42.22 13.70 -0.04
CA ILE A 189 -42.75 14.57 1.03
C ILE A 189 -41.68 15.51 1.61
N PRO A 190 -40.44 15.07 1.92
CA PRO A 190 -39.38 15.94 2.43
C PRO A 190 -38.97 17.09 1.50
N ASN A 191 -39.17 16.97 0.18
CA ASN A 191 -38.85 18.06 -0.76
C ASN A 191 -40.07 18.99 -0.93
N PRO A 192 -40.09 20.22 -0.37
CA PRO A 192 -41.19 21.16 -0.56
C PRO A 192 -41.35 21.63 -2.01
N ARG A 193 -40.31 21.47 -2.84
CA ARG A 193 -40.31 21.81 -4.27
C ARG A 193 -40.79 20.67 -5.17
N ALA A 194 -40.99 19.46 -4.65
CA ALA A 194 -41.63 18.38 -5.38
C ALA A 194 -43.15 18.43 -5.28
N GLN A 195 -43.84 18.15 -6.39
CA GLN A 195 -45.28 17.85 -6.43
C GLN A 195 -45.51 16.54 -7.18
N VAL A 196 -46.49 15.76 -6.71
CA VAL A 196 -46.84 14.46 -7.30
C VAL A 196 -48.29 14.51 -7.81
N ALA A 197 -48.55 13.81 -8.91
CA ALA A 197 -49.87 13.41 -9.37
C ALA A 197 -49.87 11.92 -9.70
N VAL A 198 -51.04 11.28 -9.69
CA VAL A 198 -51.15 9.83 -9.93
C VAL A 198 -52.24 9.55 -10.95
N ALA A 199 -51.93 8.70 -11.93
CA ALA A 199 -52.86 8.15 -12.89
C ALA A 199 -52.77 6.62 -12.90
N LYS A 200 -53.87 5.96 -13.25
CA LYS A 200 -53.95 4.50 -13.42
C LYS A 200 -54.48 4.13 -14.79
N PHE A 201 -54.04 3.01 -15.34
CA PHE A 201 -54.43 2.59 -16.69
C PHE A 201 -54.74 1.11 -16.80
N SER A 202 -55.67 0.77 -17.68
CA SER A 202 -55.93 -0.57 -18.19
C SER A 202 -56.50 -0.43 -19.61
N THR A 203 -57.62 -1.08 -19.95
CA THR A 203 -58.41 -0.76 -21.17
C THR A 203 -58.90 0.71 -21.17
N ARG A 204 -58.94 1.35 -20.00
CA ARG A 204 -59.26 2.77 -19.78
C ARG A 204 -58.18 3.42 -18.92
N VAL A 205 -57.94 4.71 -19.13
CA VAL A 205 -57.00 5.52 -18.34
C VAL A 205 -57.80 6.53 -17.50
N SER A 206 -57.35 6.80 -16.29
CA SER A 206 -57.97 7.79 -15.40
C SER A 206 -56.96 8.38 -14.42
N ALA A 207 -57.06 9.68 -14.14
CA ALA A 207 -56.41 10.28 -12.98
C ALA A 207 -56.96 9.66 -11.68
N VAL A 208 -56.08 9.44 -10.71
CA VAL A 208 -56.44 9.13 -9.31
C VAL A 208 -56.48 10.44 -8.53
N PHE A 209 -55.43 11.26 -8.65
CA PHE A 209 -55.39 12.64 -8.18
C PHE A 209 -54.40 13.47 -9.02
N GLN A 210 -54.59 14.79 -9.03
CA GLN A 210 -53.81 15.77 -9.81
C GLN A 210 -52.93 16.63 -8.89
N PHE A 211 -52.01 17.41 -9.46
CA PHE A 211 -51.03 18.20 -8.70
C PHE A 211 -51.69 19.17 -7.72
N GLU A 212 -52.82 19.78 -8.08
CA GLU A 212 -53.62 20.62 -7.18
C GLU A 212 -54.11 19.89 -5.91
N ASN A 213 -54.32 18.58 -5.97
CA ASN A 213 -54.78 17.80 -4.82
C ASN A 213 -53.60 17.51 -3.87
N PHE A 214 -52.42 17.18 -4.41
CA PHE A 214 -51.19 17.00 -3.62
C PHE A 214 -50.67 18.32 -3.03
N ALA A 215 -50.95 19.45 -3.68
CA ALA A 215 -50.68 20.78 -3.12
C ALA A 215 -51.60 21.14 -1.94
N ALA A 216 -52.80 20.54 -1.85
CA ALA A 216 -53.75 20.73 -0.75
C ALA A 216 -53.56 19.73 0.40
N ASP A 217 -53.23 18.47 0.10
CA ASP A 217 -52.93 17.42 1.09
C ASP A 217 -51.77 16.56 0.57
N ARG A 218 -50.63 16.55 1.28
CA ARG A 218 -49.45 15.74 0.91
C ARG A 218 -49.50 14.31 1.48
N ASN A 219 -50.57 13.90 2.15
CA ASN A 219 -50.69 12.59 2.79
C ASN A 219 -51.08 11.49 1.78
N ALA A 220 -50.14 10.58 1.49
CA ALA A 220 -50.34 9.47 0.56
C ALA A 220 -51.49 8.52 0.95
N ASP A 221 -51.76 8.29 2.25
CA ASP A 221 -52.90 7.47 2.71
C ASP A 221 -54.26 8.15 2.49
N SER A 222 -54.28 9.49 2.48
CA SER A 222 -55.47 10.30 2.22
C SER A 222 -55.79 10.32 0.73
N LEU A 223 -54.79 10.64 -0.10
CA LEU A 223 -54.93 10.75 -1.55
C LEU A 223 -55.19 9.41 -2.25
N MET A 224 -54.56 8.31 -1.80
CA MET A 224 -54.72 6.98 -2.41
C MET A 224 -55.89 6.18 -1.83
N LYS A 225 -56.84 6.84 -1.16
CA LYS A 225 -57.93 6.19 -0.42
C LYS A 225 -59.07 5.73 -1.34
N GLY A 226 -59.47 4.47 -1.22
CA GLY A 226 -60.66 3.93 -1.89
C GLY A 226 -60.46 3.57 -3.37
N ILE A 227 -59.23 3.51 -3.86
CA ILE A 227 -58.90 3.03 -5.21
C ILE A 227 -59.38 1.59 -5.37
N THR A 228 -60.17 1.35 -6.41
CA THR A 228 -60.59 0.01 -6.83
C THR A 228 -59.75 -0.49 -7.99
N HIS A 229 -59.49 -1.80 -8.03
CA HIS A 229 -58.84 -2.49 -9.15
C HIS A 229 -59.84 -2.65 -10.30
N SER A 230 -59.59 -2.03 -11.47
CA SER A 230 -60.59 -2.01 -12.56
C SER A 230 -60.66 -3.31 -13.34
N LYS A 231 -59.49 -3.93 -13.59
CA LYS A 231 -59.26 -5.10 -14.45
C LYS A 231 -59.55 -4.85 -15.93
N GLY A 232 -58.59 -5.17 -16.78
CA GLY A 232 -58.69 -5.01 -18.23
C GLY A 232 -57.38 -5.34 -18.94
N ASN A 233 -57.27 -4.84 -20.16
CA ASN A 233 -56.06 -4.85 -20.99
C ASN A 233 -54.99 -3.90 -20.43
N THR A 234 -53.78 -3.92 -21.00
CA THR A 234 -52.63 -3.10 -20.62
C THR A 234 -52.31 -2.14 -21.77
N HIS A 235 -52.99 -0.99 -21.83
CA HIS A 235 -52.85 -0.03 -22.93
C HIS A 235 -51.81 1.07 -22.62
N THR A 236 -50.53 0.68 -22.50
CA THR A 236 -49.46 1.56 -22.00
C THR A 236 -49.20 2.81 -22.87
N PRO A 237 -49.19 2.74 -24.22
CA PRO A 237 -49.09 3.94 -25.06
C PRO A 237 -50.21 4.96 -24.82
N SER A 238 -51.48 4.54 -24.87
CA SER A 238 -52.64 5.40 -24.54
C SER A 238 -52.55 6.01 -23.14
N ALA A 239 -51.93 5.29 -22.19
CA ALA A 239 -51.72 5.74 -20.83
C ALA A 239 -50.67 6.86 -20.72
N ILE A 240 -49.53 6.69 -21.39
CA ILE A 240 -48.50 7.73 -21.52
C ILE A 240 -49.08 8.94 -22.25
N ARG A 241 -49.84 8.72 -23.33
CA ARG A 241 -50.54 9.77 -24.09
C ARG A 241 -51.45 10.62 -23.20
N PHE A 242 -52.27 9.98 -22.36
CA PHE A 242 -53.14 10.65 -21.39
C PHE A 242 -52.33 11.48 -20.39
N VAL A 243 -51.22 10.96 -19.86
CA VAL A 243 -50.36 11.73 -18.94
C VAL A 243 -49.79 12.99 -19.61
N LEU A 244 -49.31 12.86 -20.85
CA LEU A 244 -48.75 13.98 -21.61
C LEU A 244 -49.77 15.06 -21.96
N ASP A 245 -51.01 14.69 -22.27
CA ASP A 245 -52.03 15.62 -22.77
C ASP A 245 -53.01 16.12 -21.67
N GLU A 246 -53.26 15.35 -20.60
CA GLU A 246 -54.22 15.69 -19.53
C GLU A 246 -53.60 15.94 -18.14
N MET A 247 -52.49 15.27 -17.78
CA MET A 247 -51.90 15.40 -16.44
C MET A 247 -50.81 16.48 -16.36
N PHE A 248 -49.91 16.55 -17.35
CA PHE A 248 -48.92 17.63 -17.45
C PHE A 248 -49.53 18.92 -18.02
N GLN A 249 -50.45 19.53 -17.25
CA GLN A 249 -51.20 20.72 -17.62
C GLN A 249 -51.29 21.71 -16.45
N GLU A 250 -51.02 22.99 -16.69
CA GLU A 250 -51.07 24.02 -15.64
C GLU A 250 -52.48 24.16 -15.03
N ARG A 251 -53.53 23.90 -15.85
CA ARG A 251 -54.93 23.86 -15.43
C ARG A 251 -55.31 22.75 -14.43
N VAL A 252 -54.38 21.85 -14.08
CA VAL A 252 -54.56 20.82 -13.03
C VAL A 252 -53.48 20.89 -11.94
N GLY A 253 -52.82 22.05 -11.83
CA GLY A 253 -51.85 22.36 -10.79
C GLY A 253 -50.37 22.14 -11.15
N MET A 254 -50.04 21.67 -12.37
CA MET A 254 -48.64 21.64 -12.83
C MET A 254 -48.08 23.07 -12.81
N ARG A 255 -46.84 23.24 -12.36
CA ARG A 255 -46.22 24.56 -12.19
C ARG A 255 -45.57 25.02 -13.48
N SER A 256 -45.61 26.33 -13.72
CA SER A 256 -44.93 26.92 -14.87
C SER A 256 -43.40 26.78 -14.72
N ASN A 257 -42.71 26.45 -15.81
CA ASN A 257 -41.27 26.20 -15.85
C ASN A 257 -40.78 25.04 -14.93
N SER A 258 -41.58 24.00 -14.72
CA SER A 258 -41.17 22.79 -13.98
C SER A 258 -40.41 21.77 -14.84
N GLN A 259 -39.47 21.06 -14.22
CA GLN A 259 -39.01 19.74 -14.67
C GLN A 259 -40.17 18.74 -14.56
N LYS A 260 -40.29 17.83 -15.54
CA LYS A 260 -41.39 16.87 -15.65
C LYS A 260 -40.84 15.45 -15.58
N LEU A 261 -41.33 14.67 -14.61
CA LEU A 261 -40.95 13.27 -14.42
C LEU A 261 -42.18 12.36 -14.56
N LEU A 262 -42.08 11.31 -15.37
CA LEU A 262 -43.08 10.26 -15.49
C LEU A 262 -42.49 8.94 -15.00
N VAL A 263 -43.07 8.36 -13.96
CA VAL A 263 -42.72 7.03 -13.46
C VAL A 263 -43.80 6.04 -13.91
N VAL A 264 -43.48 5.15 -14.86
CA VAL A 264 -44.40 4.12 -15.36
C VAL A 264 -44.17 2.80 -14.63
N ILE A 265 -45.23 2.18 -14.14
CA ILE A 265 -45.21 0.88 -13.44
C ILE A 265 -46.13 -0.09 -14.20
N THR A 266 -45.61 -1.24 -14.65
CA THR A 266 -46.36 -2.23 -15.43
C THR A 266 -45.93 -3.66 -15.09
N ASP A 267 -46.87 -4.61 -15.11
CA ASP A 267 -46.59 -6.04 -14.87
C ASP A 267 -46.62 -6.89 -16.15
N GLY A 268 -47.45 -6.47 -17.11
CA GLY A 268 -47.63 -7.09 -18.41
C GLY A 268 -47.07 -6.27 -19.57
N LYS A 269 -46.93 -6.94 -20.72
CA LYS A 269 -46.64 -6.35 -22.03
C LYS A 269 -47.84 -5.58 -22.57
N SER A 270 -47.59 -4.47 -23.26
CA SER A 270 -48.62 -3.66 -23.90
C SER A 270 -49.43 -4.45 -24.95
N ASN A 271 -50.75 -4.26 -24.94
CA ASN A 271 -51.67 -4.75 -25.97
C ASN A 271 -52.59 -3.64 -26.50
N ASP A 272 -52.06 -2.42 -26.60
CA ASP A 272 -52.76 -1.26 -27.17
C ASP A 272 -52.86 -1.33 -28.70
N GLU A 273 -54.09 -1.30 -29.22
CA GLU A 273 -54.38 -1.20 -30.67
C GLU A 273 -54.61 0.25 -31.15
N LYS A 274 -54.58 1.25 -30.24
CA LYS A 274 -55.01 2.64 -30.54
C LYS A 274 -53.88 3.63 -30.70
N ASP A 275 -52.80 3.48 -29.94
CA ASP A 275 -51.58 4.29 -30.01
C ASP A 275 -50.36 3.38 -29.82
N ASN A 276 -49.16 3.88 -30.08
CA ASN A 276 -47.92 3.10 -30.07
C ASN A 276 -46.78 3.85 -29.38
N PHE A 277 -45.72 3.14 -28.97
CA PHE A 277 -44.61 3.77 -28.25
C PHE A 277 -43.91 4.87 -29.06
N ASN A 278 -43.66 4.67 -30.37
CA ASN A 278 -42.94 5.65 -31.20
C ASN A 278 -43.64 7.03 -31.24
N SER A 279 -44.97 7.09 -31.33
CA SER A 279 -45.72 8.35 -31.30
C SER A 279 -45.69 9.03 -29.93
N VAL A 280 -45.89 8.27 -28.85
CA VAL A 280 -46.04 8.87 -27.50
C VAL A 280 -44.70 9.23 -26.87
N ILE A 281 -43.64 8.46 -27.14
CA ILE A 281 -42.28 8.76 -26.66
C ILE A 281 -41.70 9.97 -27.39
N SER A 282 -41.88 10.07 -28.71
CA SER A 282 -41.53 11.29 -29.47
C SER A 282 -42.25 12.55 -28.93
N LEU A 283 -43.49 12.41 -28.46
CA LEU A 283 -44.25 13.49 -27.84
C LEU A 283 -43.75 13.82 -26.42
N ALA A 284 -43.30 12.82 -25.65
CA ALA A 284 -42.71 13.01 -24.34
C ALA A 284 -41.37 13.76 -24.40
N ASP A 285 -40.49 13.38 -25.34
CA ASP A 285 -39.22 14.05 -25.59
C ASP A 285 -39.45 15.51 -26.05
N MET A 286 -40.38 15.74 -26.99
CA MET A 286 -40.78 17.09 -27.42
C MET A 286 -41.34 17.94 -26.27
N LYS A 287 -41.99 17.33 -25.26
CA LYS A 287 -42.51 18.01 -24.07
C LYS A 287 -41.50 18.15 -22.92
N GLY A 288 -40.29 17.61 -23.07
CA GLY A 288 -39.23 17.65 -22.06
C GLY A 288 -39.53 16.78 -20.83
N VAL A 289 -40.16 15.62 -21.01
CA VAL A 289 -40.55 14.72 -19.92
C VAL A 289 -39.50 13.62 -19.74
N THR A 290 -38.83 13.61 -18.59
CA THR A 290 -37.95 12.51 -18.16
C THR A 290 -38.81 11.33 -17.73
N ARG A 291 -38.43 10.10 -18.12
CA ARG A 291 -39.24 8.89 -17.95
C ARG A 291 -38.45 7.78 -17.28
N PHE A 292 -39.03 7.21 -16.23
CA PHE A 292 -38.56 6.00 -15.56
C PHE A 292 -39.56 4.86 -15.84
N ALA A 293 -39.08 3.65 -16.03
CA ALA A 293 -39.89 2.48 -16.36
C ALA A 293 -39.64 1.35 -15.35
N ILE A 294 -40.70 0.82 -14.73
CA ILE A 294 -40.64 -0.19 -13.68
C ILE A 294 -41.41 -1.44 -14.12
N GLY A 295 -40.67 -2.51 -14.43
CA GLY A 295 -41.21 -3.83 -14.72
C GLY A 295 -41.36 -4.66 -13.45
N VAL A 296 -42.55 -5.25 -13.25
CA VAL A 296 -42.87 -6.04 -12.07
C VAL A 296 -43.30 -7.46 -12.45
N GLY A 297 -42.66 -8.47 -11.86
CA GLY A 297 -43.02 -9.87 -12.12
C GLY A 297 -42.29 -10.44 -13.34
N LYS A 298 -43.06 -10.93 -14.33
CA LYS A 298 -42.52 -11.71 -15.47
C LYS A 298 -43.26 -11.55 -16.82
N GLU A 299 -44.36 -10.81 -16.89
CA GLU A 299 -45.16 -10.72 -18.13
C GLU A 299 -44.90 -9.44 -18.94
N TYR A 300 -44.05 -8.54 -18.44
CA TYR A 300 -43.60 -7.33 -19.12
C TYR A 300 -42.55 -7.63 -20.19
N SER A 301 -42.42 -6.74 -21.18
CA SER A 301 -41.36 -6.76 -22.20
C SER A 301 -40.29 -5.74 -21.83
N ARG A 302 -39.05 -6.20 -21.63
CA ARG A 302 -37.94 -5.31 -21.29
C ARG A 302 -37.66 -4.29 -22.40
N GLU A 303 -37.87 -4.69 -23.65
CA GLU A 303 -37.76 -3.83 -24.83
C GLU A 303 -38.80 -2.70 -24.83
N GLU A 304 -39.97 -2.90 -24.19
CA GLU A 304 -40.95 -1.84 -23.98
C GLU A 304 -40.54 -0.92 -22.82
N LEU A 305 -39.95 -1.45 -21.74
CA LEU A 305 -39.40 -0.60 -20.66
C LEU A 305 -38.25 0.28 -21.16
N GLU A 306 -37.34 -0.28 -21.97
CA GLU A 306 -36.23 0.46 -22.59
C GLU A 306 -36.70 1.50 -23.63
N GLN A 307 -37.88 1.32 -24.23
CA GLN A 307 -38.54 2.36 -25.05
C GLN A 307 -39.24 3.44 -24.19
N ILE A 308 -39.78 3.06 -23.03
CA ILE A 308 -40.47 3.99 -22.14
C ILE A 308 -39.47 4.91 -21.44
N ALA A 309 -38.37 4.37 -20.92
CA ALA A 309 -37.36 5.12 -20.18
C ALA A 309 -36.64 6.17 -21.06
N THR A 310 -36.16 7.26 -20.44
CA THR A 310 -35.33 8.26 -21.15
C THR A 310 -33.88 7.78 -21.33
N GLU A 311 -33.40 6.89 -20.45
CA GLU A 311 -32.06 6.30 -20.49
C GLU A 311 -32.11 4.87 -19.93
N PRO A 312 -31.19 3.96 -20.32
CA PRO A 312 -31.13 2.61 -19.77
C PRO A 312 -31.01 2.56 -18.24
N ARG A 313 -30.37 3.57 -17.62
CA ARG A 313 -30.22 3.70 -16.15
C ARG A 313 -31.49 4.09 -15.40
N TYR A 314 -32.62 4.26 -16.10
CA TYR A 314 -33.95 4.53 -15.55
C TYR A 314 -34.96 3.40 -15.79
N VAL A 315 -34.49 2.24 -16.29
CA VAL A 315 -35.24 0.99 -16.27
C VAL A 315 -34.96 0.28 -14.94
N PHE A 316 -36.04 -0.11 -14.24
CA PHE A 316 -35.99 -0.88 -13.00
C PHE A 316 -36.77 -2.18 -13.18
N GLU A 317 -36.17 -3.30 -12.78
CA GLU A 317 -36.77 -4.63 -12.91
C GLU A 317 -36.89 -5.25 -11.51
N THR A 318 -38.05 -5.86 -11.20
CA THR A 318 -38.23 -6.62 -9.96
C THR A 318 -38.99 -7.93 -10.18
N PRO A 319 -38.49 -9.07 -9.64
CA PRO A 319 -39.11 -10.38 -9.83
C PRO A 319 -40.45 -10.55 -9.10
N SER A 320 -40.83 -9.62 -8.20
CA SER A 320 -42.11 -9.67 -7.49
C SER A 320 -42.55 -8.31 -6.95
N PHE A 321 -43.86 -8.12 -6.78
CA PHE A 321 -44.42 -6.97 -6.06
C PHE A 321 -43.96 -6.88 -4.60
N SER A 322 -43.65 -8.01 -3.96
CA SER A 322 -43.05 -8.06 -2.61
C SER A 322 -41.61 -7.53 -2.53
N SER A 323 -40.92 -7.38 -3.66
CA SER A 323 -39.54 -6.87 -3.73
C SER A 323 -39.47 -5.40 -4.14
N LEU A 324 -40.59 -4.73 -4.39
CA LEU A 324 -40.66 -3.31 -4.82
C LEU A 324 -39.97 -2.32 -3.87
N THR A 325 -39.86 -2.65 -2.58
CA THR A 325 -39.21 -1.79 -1.58
C THR A 325 -37.72 -1.51 -1.86
N SER A 326 -37.01 -2.40 -2.57
CA SER A 326 -35.62 -2.17 -2.97
C SER A 326 -35.46 -1.17 -4.12
N ILE A 327 -36.54 -0.90 -4.88
CA ILE A 327 -36.55 0.10 -5.95
C ILE A 327 -36.77 1.50 -5.38
N VAL A 328 -37.49 1.66 -4.26
CA VAL A 328 -37.77 2.99 -3.67
C VAL A 328 -36.48 3.78 -3.40
N SER A 329 -35.43 3.14 -2.88
CA SER A 329 -34.13 3.78 -2.63
C SER A 329 -33.42 4.20 -3.92
N GLN A 330 -33.28 3.28 -4.87
CA GLN A 330 -32.61 3.52 -6.16
C GLN A 330 -33.32 4.60 -7.00
N LEU A 331 -34.66 4.57 -7.00
CA LEU A 331 -35.51 5.56 -7.66
C LEU A 331 -35.30 6.95 -7.03
N THR A 332 -35.26 7.03 -5.70
CA THR A 332 -35.03 8.27 -4.97
C THR A 332 -33.64 8.85 -5.23
N GLU A 333 -32.59 8.02 -5.27
CA GLU A 333 -31.22 8.44 -5.65
C GLU A 333 -31.15 9.03 -7.07
N ARG A 334 -31.82 8.37 -8.04
CA ARG A 334 -31.91 8.88 -9.42
C ARG A 334 -32.72 10.17 -9.52
N ILE A 335 -33.75 10.36 -8.69
CA ILE A 335 -34.56 11.59 -8.65
C ILE A 335 -33.73 12.77 -8.12
N PHE A 336 -33.01 12.61 -7.00
CA PHE A 336 -32.14 13.68 -6.48
C PHE A 336 -31.08 14.14 -7.50
N SER A 337 -30.61 13.23 -8.37
CA SER A 337 -29.68 13.55 -9.45
C SER A 337 -30.27 14.49 -10.53
N ILE A 338 -31.60 14.49 -10.68
CA ILE A 338 -32.33 15.34 -11.65
C ILE A 338 -32.67 16.70 -11.03
N GLU A 339 -33.09 16.72 -9.76
CA GLU A 339 -33.47 17.96 -9.06
C GLU A 339 -32.31 18.94 -8.89
N GLY A 340 -31.08 18.44 -8.69
CA GLY A 340 -29.89 19.27 -8.50
C GLY A 340 -29.20 19.74 -9.78
N THR A 341 -29.70 19.42 -10.97
CA THR A 341 -28.93 19.60 -12.22
C THR A 341 -29.75 20.08 -13.42
N ASN A 342 -29.07 20.66 -14.41
CA ASN A 342 -29.63 20.86 -15.75
C ASN A 342 -29.72 19.51 -16.48
N VAL A 343 -30.85 18.82 -16.30
CA VAL A 343 -31.39 17.68 -17.08
C VAL A 343 -30.31 16.75 -17.66
N GLY A 344 -29.82 15.83 -16.82
CA GLY A 344 -28.98 14.69 -17.25
C GLY A 344 -27.51 14.77 -16.85
N ASN A 345 -27.01 15.97 -16.54
CA ASN A 345 -25.68 16.18 -15.94
C ASN A 345 -25.63 15.68 -14.48
N SER A 346 -24.43 15.57 -13.91
CA SER A 346 -24.21 15.29 -12.48
C SER A 346 -23.76 16.56 -11.72
N ILE A 347 -23.60 16.47 -10.40
CA ILE A 347 -23.07 17.55 -9.55
C ILE A 347 -21.68 17.94 -10.06
N GLN A 348 -21.48 19.24 -10.32
CA GLN A 348 -20.26 19.81 -10.87
C GLN A 348 -19.47 20.56 -9.79
N LEU A 349 -19.87 21.79 -9.45
CA LEU A 349 -19.07 22.68 -8.59
C LEU A 349 -19.84 23.15 -7.35
N GLU A 350 -21.11 22.75 -7.20
CA GLU A 350 -22.02 23.09 -6.10
C GLU A 350 -21.50 22.62 -4.74
N LEU A 351 -20.69 21.55 -4.74
CA LEU A 351 -20.06 20.95 -3.57
C LEU A 351 -18.51 20.94 -3.70
N SER A 352 -17.91 21.89 -4.44
CA SER A 352 -16.49 21.83 -4.81
C SER A 352 -15.50 21.75 -3.64
N GLN A 353 -15.83 22.36 -2.50
CA GLN A 353 -14.96 22.49 -1.33
C GLN A 353 -13.55 23.07 -1.65
N GLY A 354 -13.44 24.01 -2.59
CA GLY A 354 -12.16 24.60 -2.99
C GLY A 354 -11.31 25.12 -1.82
N GLY A 355 -10.01 24.86 -1.84
CA GLY A 355 -9.12 25.14 -0.70
C GLY A 355 -9.19 24.09 0.41
N PHE A 356 -9.82 22.93 0.18
CA PHE A 356 -9.70 21.73 1.02
C PHE A 356 -8.24 21.39 1.29
N SER A 357 -7.42 21.56 0.25
CA SER A 357 -5.97 21.69 0.39
C SER A 357 -5.44 22.92 -0.34
N VAL A 358 -4.23 23.32 0.04
CA VAL A 358 -3.52 24.46 -0.56
C VAL A 358 -2.02 24.20 -0.60
N ALA A 359 -1.40 24.59 -1.72
CA ALA A 359 0.04 24.76 -1.88
C ALA A 359 0.34 26.21 -2.31
N LEU A 360 1.40 26.79 -1.77
CA LEU A 360 1.72 28.21 -1.95
C LEU A 360 3.19 28.42 -2.33
N SER A 361 3.44 29.29 -3.30
CA SER A 361 4.74 29.92 -3.56
C SER A 361 4.58 31.44 -3.52
N GLU A 362 5.69 32.19 -3.65
CA GLU A 362 5.63 33.66 -3.65
C GLU A 362 4.80 34.21 -4.81
N GLU A 363 4.75 33.51 -5.95
CA GLU A 363 4.06 33.94 -7.17
C GLU A 363 2.73 33.18 -7.44
N VAL A 364 2.57 31.95 -6.96
CA VAL A 364 1.44 31.07 -7.34
C VAL A 364 0.75 30.47 -6.11
N SER A 365 -0.58 30.40 -6.15
CA SER A 365 -1.40 29.64 -5.21
C SER A 365 -2.09 28.50 -5.97
N VAL A 366 -2.06 27.28 -5.43
CA VAL A 366 -2.78 26.12 -5.98
C VAL A 366 -3.73 25.59 -4.92
N PHE A 367 -5.01 25.50 -5.25
CA PHE A 367 -6.07 25.05 -4.35
C PHE A 367 -6.65 23.70 -4.79
N GLY A 368 -6.74 22.73 -3.89
CA GLY A 368 -7.46 21.48 -4.12
C GLY A 368 -8.96 21.60 -3.86
N ALA A 369 -9.78 20.96 -4.68
CA ALA A 369 -11.25 21.02 -4.64
C ALA A 369 -11.88 19.62 -4.72
N VAL A 370 -11.83 18.88 -3.62
CA VAL A 370 -12.14 17.43 -3.55
C VAL A 370 -13.54 17.03 -4.01
N GLY A 371 -14.53 17.92 -3.87
CA GLY A 371 -15.92 17.62 -4.20
C GLY A 371 -16.31 17.97 -5.64
N ALA A 372 -15.40 18.58 -6.41
CA ALA A 372 -15.65 18.92 -7.81
C ALA A 372 -15.98 17.67 -8.65
N PHE A 373 -16.87 17.85 -9.64
CA PHE A 373 -17.37 16.85 -10.58
C PHE A 373 -17.66 15.51 -9.90
N SER A 374 -18.69 15.51 -9.04
CA SER A 374 -19.16 14.32 -8.31
C SER A 374 -18.04 13.63 -7.50
N TRP A 375 -17.33 14.44 -6.71
CA TRP A 375 -16.19 14.04 -5.87
C TRP A 375 -15.03 13.37 -6.62
N SER A 376 -14.92 13.55 -7.93
CA SER A 376 -13.70 13.20 -8.66
C SER A 376 -12.54 14.12 -8.27
N GLY A 377 -12.84 15.41 -8.08
CA GLY A 377 -11.95 16.43 -7.57
C GLY A 377 -11.19 17.20 -8.66
N GLY A 378 -10.20 17.98 -8.26
CA GLY A 378 -9.39 18.79 -9.17
C GLY A 378 -8.63 19.91 -8.46
N LEU A 379 -7.96 20.75 -9.25
CA LEU A 379 -7.13 21.86 -8.77
C LEU A 379 -7.54 23.19 -9.40
N GLU A 380 -7.32 24.29 -8.68
CA GLU A 380 -7.31 25.64 -9.25
C GLU A 380 -5.90 26.24 -9.13
N GLU A 381 -5.27 26.55 -10.27
CA GLU A 381 -4.10 27.44 -10.31
C GLU A 381 -4.58 28.89 -10.27
N LYS A 382 -4.09 29.65 -9.28
CA LYS A 382 -4.31 31.08 -9.16
C LYS A 382 -2.97 31.82 -9.14
N ILE A 383 -2.74 32.61 -10.19
CA ILE A 383 -1.64 33.58 -10.29
C ILE A 383 -2.23 34.99 -10.09
N PRO A 384 -1.53 35.93 -9.42
CA PRO A 384 -1.93 37.34 -9.35
C PRO A 384 -2.19 37.93 -10.74
N GLU A 385 -3.13 38.89 -10.80
CA GLU A 385 -3.56 39.63 -12.02
C GLU A 385 -4.15 38.77 -13.17
N LEU A 386 -4.09 37.44 -13.09
CA LEU A 386 -4.59 36.49 -14.08
C LEU A 386 -5.91 35.83 -13.64
N ASN A 387 -6.69 35.37 -14.63
CA ASN A 387 -7.83 34.50 -14.39
C ASN A 387 -7.37 33.14 -13.84
N ALA A 388 -8.18 32.53 -12.98
CA ALA A 388 -7.90 31.21 -12.44
C ALA A 388 -7.98 30.12 -13.54
N SER A 389 -7.18 29.07 -13.40
CA SER A 389 -7.19 27.91 -14.31
C SER A 389 -7.58 26.66 -13.52
N PHE A 390 -8.76 26.10 -13.81
CA PHE A 390 -9.16 24.81 -13.23
C PHE A 390 -8.55 23.65 -14.01
N ILE A 391 -7.88 22.76 -13.28
CA ILE A 391 -7.20 21.57 -13.79
C ILE A 391 -8.13 20.38 -13.54
N ASN A 392 -8.88 19.99 -14.59
CA ASN A 392 -9.85 18.91 -14.51
C ASN A 392 -9.18 17.56 -14.81
N ALA A 393 -9.58 16.52 -14.06
CA ALA A 393 -9.19 15.14 -14.27
C ALA A 393 -10.18 14.32 -15.12
N SER A 394 -11.22 14.94 -15.68
CA SER A 394 -12.27 14.29 -16.47
C SER A 394 -11.81 13.57 -17.75
N THR A 395 -10.53 13.68 -18.12
CA THR A 395 -9.89 12.90 -19.19
C THR A 395 -9.30 11.56 -18.71
N MET A 396 -9.27 11.32 -17.39
CA MET A 396 -8.86 10.06 -16.78
C MET A 396 -10.06 9.17 -16.49
N GLU A 397 -9.93 7.87 -16.77
CA GLU A 397 -10.98 6.88 -16.52
C GLU A 397 -11.20 6.63 -15.02
N ASP A 398 -12.48 6.45 -14.65
CA ASP A 398 -12.91 5.99 -13.31
C ASP A 398 -12.44 6.89 -12.14
N MET A 399 -12.59 8.21 -12.32
CA MET A 399 -12.21 9.22 -11.31
C MET A 399 -13.31 9.55 -10.29
N ASN A 400 -14.58 9.17 -10.48
CA ASN A 400 -15.66 9.53 -9.55
C ASN A 400 -15.37 9.11 -8.08
N ASN A 401 -15.72 9.97 -7.12
CA ASN A 401 -15.45 9.76 -5.69
C ASN A 401 -13.97 9.53 -5.29
N SER A 402 -13.00 9.94 -6.12
CA SER A 402 -11.56 9.78 -5.86
C SER A 402 -10.95 10.80 -4.89
N TYR A 403 -11.62 11.95 -4.67
CA TYR A 403 -11.13 13.10 -3.89
C TYR A 403 -9.79 13.65 -4.42
N LEU A 404 -9.66 13.88 -5.74
CA LEU A 404 -8.45 14.53 -6.29
C LEU A 404 -8.28 15.95 -5.72
N GLY A 405 -7.05 16.28 -5.33
CA GLY A 405 -6.77 17.51 -4.60
C GLY A 405 -7.11 17.42 -3.12
N TYR A 406 -7.22 16.20 -2.56
CA TYR A 406 -7.25 16.00 -1.10
C TYR A 406 -5.98 16.57 -0.48
N SER A 407 -4.83 16.27 -1.08
CA SER A 407 -3.54 16.93 -0.83
C SER A 407 -2.98 17.49 -2.15
N VAL A 408 -2.15 18.53 -2.06
CA VAL A 408 -1.51 19.16 -3.21
C VAL A 408 -0.07 19.51 -2.87
N ALA A 409 0.85 19.35 -3.83
CA ALA A 409 2.26 19.71 -3.70
C ALA A 409 2.81 20.29 -5.01
N MET A 410 3.83 21.16 -4.93
CA MET A 410 4.44 21.81 -6.09
C MET A 410 5.92 21.45 -6.20
N ALA A 411 6.29 20.74 -7.26
CA ALA A 411 7.68 20.49 -7.63
C ALA A 411 8.13 21.41 -8.77
N THR A 412 9.43 21.71 -8.84
CA THR A 412 10.04 22.43 -9.96
C THR A 412 11.07 21.52 -10.64
N VAL A 413 10.82 21.16 -11.89
CA VAL A 413 11.60 20.19 -12.67
C VAL A 413 12.26 20.87 -13.88
N LEU A 414 13.12 20.14 -14.60
CA LEU A 414 13.65 20.62 -15.89
C LEU A 414 12.52 20.65 -16.91
N GLY A 415 11.95 21.83 -17.14
CA GLY A 415 10.80 22.05 -18.04
C GLY A 415 9.68 22.91 -17.44
N GLY A 416 9.64 23.11 -16.12
CA GLY A 416 8.65 23.97 -15.46
C GLY A 416 8.24 23.48 -14.08
N HIS A 417 7.04 23.87 -13.63
CA HIS A 417 6.44 23.34 -12.41
C HIS A 417 5.57 22.10 -12.69
N VAL A 418 5.56 21.16 -11.76
CA VAL A 418 4.63 20.03 -11.69
C VAL A 418 3.74 20.23 -10.48
N TYR A 419 2.43 20.16 -10.67
CA TYR A 419 1.46 20.18 -9.57
C TYR A 419 1.04 18.75 -9.28
N PHE A 420 1.50 18.21 -8.16
CA PHE A 420 1.09 16.89 -7.67
C PHE A 420 -0.17 17.01 -6.83
N ALA A 421 -1.09 16.07 -7.01
CA ALA A 421 -2.36 16.01 -6.30
C ALA A 421 -2.68 14.59 -5.86
N GLY A 422 -3.02 14.44 -4.58
CA GLY A 422 -3.47 13.19 -3.99
C GLY A 422 -4.95 12.96 -4.27
N ALA A 423 -5.29 11.70 -4.54
CA ALA A 423 -6.64 11.19 -4.74
C ALA A 423 -6.82 9.90 -3.90
N PRO A 424 -6.84 10.00 -2.56
CA PRO A 424 -6.69 8.85 -1.66
C PRO A 424 -7.88 7.89 -1.65
N ARG A 425 -9.00 8.25 -2.30
CA ARG A 425 -10.17 7.37 -2.48
C ARG A 425 -10.25 6.73 -3.88
N HIS A 426 -9.34 7.06 -4.81
CA HIS A 426 -9.34 6.49 -6.16
C HIS A 426 -9.31 4.96 -6.11
N LYS A 427 -10.34 4.32 -6.70
CA LYS A 427 -10.57 2.86 -6.68
C LYS A 427 -10.48 2.23 -5.27
N HIS A 428 -10.74 3.04 -4.24
CA HIS A 428 -10.60 2.75 -2.81
C HIS A 428 -9.19 2.32 -2.36
N ILE A 429 -8.18 2.49 -3.20
CA ILE A 429 -6.77 2.15 -2.94
C ILE A 429 -5.92 3.42 -2.76
N GLY A 430 -6.25 4.48 -3.50
CA GLY A 430 -5.55 5.76 -3.52
C GLY A 430 -4.60 5.90 -4.70
N ALA A 431 -4.40 7.14 -5.15
CA ALA A 431 -3.51 7.49 -6.25
C ALA A 431 -2.93 8.90 -6.08
N VAL A 432 -1.87 9.21 -6.83
CA VAL A 432 -1.26 10.53 -6.93
C VAL A 432 -1.00 10.84 -8.39
N PHE A 433 -1.38 12.03 -8.83
CA PHE A 433 -1.22 12.49 -10.22
C PHE A 433 -0.42 13.79 -10.26
N GLY A 434 0.53 13.90 -11.19
CA GLY A 434 1.33 15.11 -11.43
C GLY A 434 0.99 15.75 -12.76
N PHE A 435 0.46 16.97 -12.69
CA PHE A 435 0.02 17.77 -13.81
C PHE A 435 1.13 18.70 -14.29
N THR A 436 1.33 18.79 -15.60
CA THR A 436 2.18 19.81 -16.25
C THR A 436 1.39 20.58 -17.29
N ARG A 437 1.90 21.76 -17.67
CA ARG A 437 1.30 22.65 -18.65
C ARG A 437 2.14 22.69 -19.92
N ASP A 438 1.50 22.44 -21.06
CA ASP A 438 2.17 22.46 -22.36
C ASP A 438 2.39 23.90 -22.90
N ALA A 439 3.09 24.01 -24.03
CA ALA A 439 3.35 25.29 -24.70
C ALA A 439 2.08 26.02 -25.20
N HIS A 440 0.94 25.34 -25.30
CA HIS A 440 -0.36 25.90 -25.68
C HIS A 440 -1.24 26.25 -24.47
N LYS A 441 -0.71 26.11 -23.24
CA LYS A 441 -1.38 26.28 -21.95
C LYS A 441 -2.46 25.24 -21.62
N HIS A 442 -2.43 24.08 -22.27
CA HIS A 442 -3.25 22.93 -21.87
C HIS A 442 -2.59 22.16 -20.73
N TRP A 443 -3.40 21.65 -19.80
CA TRP A 443 -2.92 20.81 -18.71
C TRP A 443 -2.96 19.33 -19.10
N SER A 444 -1.93 18.57 -18.75
CA SER A 444 -1.88 17.13 -18.97
C SER A 444 -1.31 16.41 -17.75
N VAL A 445 -1.77 15.17 -17.55
CA VAL A 445 -1.21 14.27 -16.54
C VAL A 445 0.06 13.67 -17.11
N THR A 446 1.20 14.07 -16.55
CA THR A 446 2.53 13.58 -16.98
C THR A 446 3.02 12.46 -16.07
N TYR A 447 2.63 12.53 -14.79
CA TYR A 447 3.05 11.61 -13.73
C TYR A 447 1.84 10.93 -13.09
N ALA A 448 1.97 9.65 -12.75
CA ALA A 448 1.00 8.91 -11.95
C ALA A 448 1.69 7.90 -11.03
N ALA A 449 1.13 7.71 -9.84
CA ALA A 449 1.44 6.63 -8.91
C ALA A 449 0.14 6.10 -8.28
N HIS A 450 0.09 4.80 -7.99
CA HIS A 450 -1.07 4.14 -7.42
C HIS A 450 -0.69 3.40 -6.13
N GLY A 451 -1.57 3.43 -5.13
CA GLY A 451 -1.40 2.67 -3.90
C GLY A 451 -1.45 1.16 -4.12
N THR A 452 -1.00 0.40 -3.13
CA THR A 452 -0.91 -1.07 -3.20
C THR A 452 -1.96 -1.79 -2.34
N GLN A 453 -2.67 -1.06 -1.47
CA GLN A 453 -3.59 -1.64 -0.48
C GLN A 453 -4.91 -0.85 -0.39
N LEU A 454 -6.03 -1.56 -0.50
CA LEU A 454 -7.37 -1.01 -0.30
C LEU A 454 -7.51 -0.42 1.11
N GLY A 455 -8.06 0.79 1.20
CA GLY A 455 -8.24 1.52 2.46
C GLY A 455 -6.99 2.21 3.00
N SER A 456 -5.80 2.00 2.41
CA SER A 456 -4.53 2.60 2.89
C SER A 456 -4.47 4.13 2.81
N TYR A 457 -5.38 4.72 2.01
CA TYR A 457 -5.53 6.17 1.84
C TYR A 457 -4.26 6.81 1.22
N PHE A 458 -3.62 6.09 0.29
CA PHE A 458 -2.40 6.51 -0.41
C PHE A 458 -2.59 7.83 -1.18
N GLY A 459 -1.75 8.82 -0.89
CA GLY A 459 -1.94 10.20 -1.37
C GLY A 459 -2.62 11.12 -0.34
N ALA A 460 -2.65 10.73 0.94
CA ALA A 460 -3.19 11.57 2.00
C ALA A 460 -2.39 12.86 2.23
N GLU A 461 -1.05 12.76 2.21
CA GLU A 461 -0.12 13.87 2.37
C GLU A 461 0.97 13.75 1.30
N LEU A 462 1.47 14.89 0.80
CA LEU A 462 2.48 14.97 -0.27
C LEU A 462 3.56 15.98 0.09
N CYS A 463 4.84 15.61 -0.04
CA CYS A 463 5.96 16.51 0.24
C CYS A 463 7.09 16.29 -0.78
N VAL A 464 7.62 17.38 -1.34
CA VAL A 464 8.69 17.35 -2.35
C VAL A 464 10.04 17.64 -1.70
N LEU A 465 10.96 16.69 -1.81
CA LEU A 465 12.35 16.84 -1.39
C LEU A 465 13.25 17.10 -2.59
N TYR A 466 14.32 17.87 -2.36
CA TYR A 466 15.34 18.20 -3.34
C TYR A 466 16.72 17.85 -2.77
N GLY A 467 17.60 17.39 -3.64
CA GLY A 467 19.06 17.38 -3.49
C GLY A 467 19.70 17.74 -4.84
N ASP A 468 21.04 17.82 -4.89
CA ASP A 468 21.79 18.34 -6.06
C ASP A 468 21.27 17.86 -7.44
N ASP A 469 21.10 16.54 -7.62
CA ASP A 469 20.64 15.91 -8.86
C ASP A 469 19.27 15.19 -8.73
N ILE A 470 18.61 15.25 -7.56
CA ILE A 470 17.46 14.38 -7.22
C ILE A 470 16.24 15.21 -6.80
N VAL A 471 15.06 14.87 -7.34
CA VAL A 471 13.76 15.33 -6.85
C VAL A 471 12.93 14.11 -6.43
N LEU A 472 12.55 14.03 -5.16
CA LEU A 472 11.72 12.96 -4.61
C LEU A 472 10.34 13.50 -4.20
N LEU A 473 9.30 12.73 -4.48
CA LEU A 473 7.96 12.95 -3.93
C LEU A 473 7.71 11.92 -2.83
N ALA A 474 7.62 12.37 -1.58
CA ALA A 474 7.17 11.57 -0.45
C ALA A 474 5.62 11.55 -0.42
N VAL A 475 5.05 10.35 -0.40
CA VAL A 475 3.60 10.10 -0.45
C VAL A 475 3.15 9.37 0.81
N GLY A 476 2.28 10.00 1.60
CA GLY A 476 1.69 9.40 2.80
C GLY A 476 0.55 8.43 2.50
N ALA A 477 0.58 7.26 3.14
CA ALA A 477 -0.51 6.28 3.22
C ALA A 477 -0.80 5.96 4.71
N PRO A 478 -1.36 6.91 5.48
CA PRO A 478 -1.46 6.82 6.94
C PRO A 478 -2.42 5.74 7.44
N MET A 479 -3.33 5.24 6.59
CA MET A 479 -4.23 4.14 6.93
C MET A 479 -3.71 2.77 6.47
N PHE A 480 -2.47 2.69 5.93
CA PHE A 480 -1.84 1.42 5.58
C PHE A 480 -1.69 0.52 6.79
N TYR A 481 -2.12 -0.74 6.68
CA TYR A 481 -2.10 -1.72 7.76
C TYR A 481 -1.28 -2.96 7.39
N ALA A 482 -0.36 -3.35 8.26
CA ALA A 482 0.29 -4.66 8.23
C ALA A 482 0.64 -5.14 9.64
N ALA A 483 1.10 -6.39 9.78
CA ALA A 483 1.45 -6.97 11.08
C ALA A 483 2.56 -6.16 11.79
N GLY A 484 2.16 -5.37 12.79
CA GLY A 484 3.05 -4.48 13.55
C GLY A 484 3.32 -3.10 12.92
N VAL A 485 2.66 -2.74 11.81
CA VAL A 485 2.85 -1.47 11.07
C VAL A 485 1.51 -0.75 10.90
N GLY A 486 1.46 0.53 11.30
CA GLY A 486 0.31 1.42 11.12
C GLY A 486 0.71 2.71 10.43
N GLY A 487 0.40 2.80 9.14
CA GLY A 487 0.82 3.84 8.22
C GLY A 487 2.19 3.58 7.57
N GLU A 488 2.36 4.05 6.34
CA GLU A 488 3.65 4.10 5.64
C GLU A 488 3.79 5.38 4.80
N VAL A 489 5.02 5.68 4.38
CA VAL A 489 5.33 6.73 3.42
C VAL A 489 6.16 6.12 2.30
N GLN A 490 5.72 6.26 1.06
CA GLN A 490 6.47 5.82 -0.12
C GLN A 490 7.25 6.99 -0.72
N LEU A 491 8.47 6.74 -1.20
CA LEU A 491 9.32 7.74 -1.84
C LEU A 491 9.38 7.44 -3.34
N CYS A 492 8.97 8.42 -4.14
CA CYS A 492 8.86 8.29 -5.58
C CYS A 492 9.87 9.21 -6.28
N SER A 493 10.73 8.65 -7.12
CA SER A 493 11.64 9.41 -7.99
C SER A 493 10.85 10.17 -9.06
N VAL A 494 11.14 11.47 -9.23
CA VAL A 494 10.48 12.36 -10.22
C VAL A 494 11.32 12.45 -11.50
N GLU A 495 11.53 11.30 -12.14
CA GLU A 495 12.20 11.18 -13.44
C GLU A 495 11.27 11.58 -14.61
N THR A 496 11.78 11.71 -15.83
CA THR A 496 10.98 12.14 -17.00
C THR A 496 10.02 11.05 -17.48
N GLY A 497 8.86 10.93 -16.83
CA GLY A 497 7.81 9.97 -17.17
C GLY A 497 7.01 9.52 -15.95
N ALA A 498 7.04 8.22 -15.66
CA ALA A 498 6.33 7.63 -14.52
C ALA A 498 7.07 7.86 -13.19
N LEU A 499 6.30 7.92 -12.09
CA LEU A 499 6.85 7.98 -10.73
C LEU A 499 7.37 6.60 -10.32
N ASN A 500 8.67 6.49 -10.05
CA ASN A 500 9.27 5.26 -9.57
C ASN A 500 9.27 5.22 -8.03
N CYS A 501 8.23 4.63 -7.45
CA CYS A 501 8.03 4.52 -6.00
C CYS A 501 8.66 3.23 -5.43
N SER A 502 9.99 3.19 -5.34
CA SER A 502 10.75 1.99 -4.95
C SER A 502 11.05 1.88 -3.45
N GLU A 503 11.11 3.00 -2.73
CA GLU A 503 11.51 3.05 -1.31
C GLU A 503 10.30 3.30 -0.39
N VAL A 504 10.30 2.69 0.79
CA VAL A 504 9.19 2.78 1.76
C VAL A 504 9.74 3.04 3.16
N LEU A 505 9.27 4.11 3.80
CA LEU A 505 9.55 4.47 5.19
C LEU A 505 8.40 3.99 6.07
N ARG A 506 8.71 3.49 7.27
CA ARG A 506 7.73 2.99 8.26
C ARG A 506 8.13 3.37 9.69
N GLY A 507 7.11 3.47 10.55
CA GLY A 507 7.26 3.74 11.98
C GLY A 507 7.84 2.56 12.79
N SER A 508 7.87 2.71 14.11
CA SER A 508 8.37 1.69 15.03
C SER A 508 7.35 0.55 15.22
N ALA A 509 7.86 -0.68 15.11
CA ALA A 509 7.03 -1.88 15.11
C ALA A 509 6.21 -2.04 16.40
N GLY A 510 4.92 -2.35 16.24
CA GLY A 510 3.96 -2.53 17.32
C GLY A 510 2.83 -1.48 17.35
N ASN A 511 3.01 -0.34 16.67
CA ASN A 511 1.97 0.70 16.55
C ASN A 511 1.08 0.47 15.32
N VAL A 512 0.24 -0.58 15.33
CA VAL A 512 -0.61 -0.95 14.18
C VAL A 512 -1.65 0.10 13.78
N ASP A 513 -2.06 0.96 14.71
CA ASP A 513 -2.96 2.10 14.45
C ASP A 513 -2.20 3.44 14.36
N GLY A 514 -0.86 3.43 14.29
CA GLY A 514 -0.01 4.60 14.55
C GLY A 514 -0.21 5.81 13.63
N ARG A 515 -0.81 5.60 12.45
CA ARG A 515 -0.99 6.58 11.36
C ARG A 515 0.31 7.29 10.95
N PHE A 516 1.40 6.54 10.84
CA PHE A 516 2.66 7.04 10.31
C PHE A 516 2.47 7.56 8.87
N GLY A 517 2.89 8.80 8.60
CA GLY A 517 2.67 9.47 7.32
C GLY A 517 1.44 10.39 7.27
N SER A 518 0.80 10.69 8.41
CA SER A 518 -0.29 11.70 8.46
C SER A 518 0.16 13.13 8.19
N ALA A 519 1.44 13.43 8.46
CA ALA A 519 2.05 14.73 8.24
C ALA A 519 3.51 14.56 7.81
N LEU A 520 4.00 15.43 6.93
CA LEU A 520 5.35 15.43 6.38
C LEU A 520 5.92 16.84 6.47
N ALA A 521 7.20 16.98 6.82
CA ALA A 521 7.93 18.23 6.70
C ALA A 521 9.40 17.97 6.32
N VAL A 522 9.93 18.82 5.46
CA VAL A 522 11.36 18.88 5.12
C VAL A 522 12.13 19.59 6.22
N LEU A 523 13.34 19.12 6.49
CA LEU A 523 14.34 19.77 7.34
C LEU A 523 15.49 20.30 6.45
N GLN A 524 16.32 21.21 6.96
CA GLN A 524 17.60 21.54 6.30
C GLN A 524 18.60 20.41 6.55
N ASP A 525 19.51 20.16 5.59
CA ASP A 525 20.60 19.17 5.67
C ASP A 525 21.31 19.20 7.04
N LEU A 526 21.18 18.11 7.80
CA LEU A 526 21.74 17.94 9.15
C LEU A 526 23.05 17.13 9.16
N ASN A 527 23.56 16.71 7.99
CA ASN A 527 24.72 15.82 7.89
C ASN A 527 25.78 16.19 6.83
N GLU A 528 25.58 17.29 6.09
CA GLU A 528 26.43 17.84 5.03
C GLU A 528 26.61 16.86 3.84
N ASP A 529 25.50 16.32 3.32
CA ASP A 529 25.47 15.48 2.10
C ASP A 529 24.71 16.06 0.90
N ASN A 530 24.24 17.31 1.01
CA ASN A 530 23.48 18.08 0.02
C ASN A 530 22.08 17.53 -0.30
N VAL A 531 21.49 16.70 0.58
CA VAL A 531 20.12 16.20 0.46
C VAL A 531 19.34 16.49 1.74
N MET A 532 18.16 17.09 1.62
CA MET A 532 17.34 17.47 2.77
C MET A 532 16.66 16.27 3.46
N GLU A 533 16.62 16.27 4.79
CA GLU A 533 15.95 15.25 5.59
C GLU A 533 14.41 15.38 5.64
N LEU A 534 13.76 14.28 6.04
CA LEU A 534 12.32 14.18 6.21
C LEU A 534 11.93 13.95 7.67
N ALA A 535 11.08 14.83 8.20
CA ALA A 535 10.31 14.61 9.41
C ALA A 535 8.93 14.01 9.06
N VAL A 536 8.56 12.90 9.72
CA VAL A 536 7.28 12.20 9.50
C VAL A 536 6.48 12.12 10.81
N GLY A 537 5.21 12.52 10.74
CA GLY A 537 4.26 12.46 11.84
C GLY A 537 3.53 11.11 11.92
N ALA A 538 3.36 10.61 13.15
CA ALA A 538 2.62 9.38 13.46
C ALA A 538 1.73 9.64 14.71
N PRO A 539 0.65 10.44 14.56
CA PRO A 539 -0.09 11.01 15.69
C PRO A 539 -0.85 9.98 16.54
N HIS A 540 -1.09 8.76 16.04
CA HIS A 540 -1.85 7.75 16.79
C HIS A 540 -0.97 6.74 17.54
N GLU A 541 0.36 6.80 17.40
CA GLU A 541 1.28 5.99 18.21
C GLU A 541 1.11 6.22 19.73
N GLU A 542 1.61 5.29 20.54
CA GLU A 542 1.56 5.39 22.00
C GLU A 542 0.13 5.64 22.54
N GLN A 543 -0.87 4.97 21.94
CA GLN A 543 -2.30 5.10 22.28
C GLN A 543 -2.85 6.53 22.11
N GLY A 544 -2.54 7.16 20.96
CA GLY A 544 -2.98 8.53 20.67
C GLY A 544 -2.16 9.63 21.36
N LYS A 545 -1.00 9.28 21.96
CA LYS A 545 -0.01 10.28 22.37
C LYS A 545 0.73 10.87 21.17
N GLY A 546 0.98 10.04 20.16
CA GLY A 546 1.63 10.40 18.91
C GLY A 546 3.15 10.47 19.01
N ALA A 547 3.81 10.38 17.86
CA ALA A 547 5.25 10.49 17.73
C ALA A 547 5.63 11.18 16.41
N ILE A 548 6.88 11.65 16.36
CA ILE A 548 7.54 12.05 15.11
C ILE A 548 8.81 11.22 14.88
N TYR A 549 9.20 11.10 13.61
CA TYR A 549 10.38 10.39 13.16
C TYR A 549 11.24 11.28 12.27
N ILE A 550 12.55 11.19 12.43
CA ILE A 550 13.54 11.88 11.58
C ILE A 550 14.27 10.84 10.75
N PHE A 551 14.27 11.01 9.43
CA PHE A 551 14.98 10.15 8.47
C PHE A 551 16.08 10.97 7.80
N THR A 552 17.34 10.57 8.02
CA THR A 552 18.47 11.22 7.34
C THR A 552 18.66 10.74 5.92
N SER A 553 19.27 11.59 5.12
CA SER A 553 19.66 11.34 3.74
C SER A 553 20.81 10.34 3.59
N HIS A 554 21.02 9.97 2.33
CA HIS A 554 22.31 9.62 1.75
C HIS A 554 22.34 10.10 0.29
N ARG A 555 23.52 10.08 -0.34
CA ARG A 555 23.80 10.41 -1.77
C ARG A 555 22.97 9.71 -2.87
N ARG A 556 21.89 8.99 -2.55
CA ARG A 556 20.95 8.38 -3.51
C ARG A 556 19.47 8.47 -3.10
N GLY A 557 19.14 8.96 -1.91
CA GLY A 557 17.78 8.86 -1.35
C GLY A 557 17.70 9.18 0.15
N LEU A 558 16.65 8.69 0.81
CA LEU A 558 16.52 8.75 2.27
C LEU A 558 16.77 7.36 2.86
N ARG A 559 17.38 7.32 4.04
CA ARG A 559 17.55 6.05 4.76
C ARG A 559 16.19 5.51 5.17
N THR A 560 15.91 4.25 4.85
CA THR A 560 14.66 3.57 5.23
C THR A 560 14.46 3.38 6.74
N LYS A 561 15.51 3.61 7.54
CA LYS A 561 15.50 3.57 9.01
C LYS A 561 15.74 4.96 9.59
N HIS A 562 14.84 5.41 10.47
CA HIS A 562 14.94 6.67 11.19
C HIS A 562 16.19 6.74 12.08
N THR A 563 16.77 7.95 12.19
CA THR A 563 17.88 8.25 13.11
C THR A 563 17.39 8.63 14.51
N GLN A 564 16.24 9.30 14.60
CA GLN A 564 15.59 9.65 15.85
C GLN A 564 14.07 9.43 15.77
N ARG A 565 13.50 8.99 16.89
CA ARG A 565 12.05 9.00 17.17
C ARG A 565 11.81 9.84 18.40
N VAL A 566 10.81 10.72 18.37
CA VAL A 566 10.38 11.53 19.51
C VAL A 566 8.91 11.25 19.79
N GLY A 567 8.62 10.52 20.87
CA GLY A 567 7.25 10.28 21.36
C GLY A 567 6.72 11.48 22.13
N GLY A 568 5.47 11.87 21.89
CA GLY A 568 4.84 13.05 22.49
C GLY A 568 4.81 12.98 24.03
N ALA A 569 4.64 11.80 24.60
CA ALA A 569 4.68 11.61 26.05
C ALA A 569 6.03 11.98 26.70
N ALA A 570 7.14 11.86 25.96
CA ALA A 570 8.47 12.25 26.44
C ALA A 570 8.73 13.77 26.33
N VAL A 571 8.08 14.46 25.39
CA VAL A 571 8.14 15.92 25.22
C VAL A 571 7.21 16.63 26.19
N GLY A 572 6.02 16.07 26.43
CA GLY A 572 5.04 16.60 27.37
C GLY A 572 3.94 15.60 27.66
N TYR A 573 3.87 15.11 28.91
CA TYR A 573 2.94 14.05 29.32
C TYR A 573 1.45 14.29 29.02
N LEU A 574 1.02 15.55 28.88
CA LEU A 574 -0.35 15.94 28.52
C LEU A 574 -0.64 15.95 27.02
N LEU A 575 0.38 15.92 26.15
CA LEU A 575 0.19 15.95 24.70
C LEU A 575 -0.66 14.75 24.23
N GLN A 576 -1.38 14.98 23.13
CA GLN A 576 -2.21 14.01 22.41
C GLN A 576 -2.07 14.34 20.92
N TYR A 577 -2.08 13.31 20.07
CA TYR A 577 -1.88 13.45 18.62
C TYR A 577 -0.63 14.26 18.24
N PHE A 578 0.47 14.07 18.98
CA PHE A 578 1.75 14.72 18.68
C PHE A 578 2.27 14.25 17.32
N GLY A 579 2.50 15.20 16.41
CA GLY A 579 2.79 14.89 15.00
C GLY A 579 1.56 14.94 14.09
N LEU A 580 0.45 15.56 14.52
CA LEU A 580 -0.75 15.81 13.71
C LEU A 580 -0.47 16.72 12.50
N SER A 581 0.44 17.67 12.65
CA SER A 581 0.99 18.50 11.57
C SER A 581 2.43 18.88 11.90
N LEU A 582 3.22 19.20 10.86
CA LEU A 582 4.65 19.50 10.98
C LEU A 582 5.01 20.69 10.09
N HIS A 583 5.96 21.51 10.51
CA HIS A 583 6.57 22.55 9.67
C HIS A 583 7.98 22.92 10.15
N SER A 584 8.92 23.10 9.23
CA SER A 584 10.30 23.50 9.54
C SER A 584 10.87 24.27 8.35
N VAL A 585 11.15 25.57 8.54
CA VAL A 585 11.69 26.46 7.48
C VAL A 585 12.78 27.41 8.03
N GLY A 586 12.90 27.62 9.34
CA GLY A 586 13.91 28.53 9.89
C GLY A 586 14.03 28.53 11.41
N ASP A 587 14.82 29.48 11.91
CA ASP A 587 15.15 29.67 13.33
C ASP A 587 14.07 30.52 14.04
N LEU A 588 13.25 29.88 14.87
CA LEU A 588 12.25 30.53 15.73
C LEU A 588 12.87 31.02 17.04
N SER A 589 13.88 30.30 17.53
CA SER A 589 14.51 30.51 18.84
C SER A 589 15.53 31.65 18.86
N SER A 590 16.00 32.06 17.68
CA SER A 590 17.10 33.01 17.45
C SER A 590 18.45 32.49 17.98
N ASP A 591 18.69 31.17 17.90
CA ASP A 591 19.96 30.54 18.31
C ASP A 591 20.88 30.06 17.16
N GLY A 592 20.46 30.29 15.91
CA GLY A 592 21.27 30.11 14.70
C GLY A 592 21.06 28.78 13.98
N LEU A 593 20.09 27.97 14.42
CA LEU A 593 19.73 26.65 13.88
C LEU A 593 18.25 26.59 13.47
N PRO A 594 17.85 25.73 12.53
CA PRO A 594 16.44 25.55 12.17
C PRO A 594 15.65 24.84 13.29
N ASP A 595 14.39 25.27 13.48
CA ASP A 595 13.45 24.72 14.45
C ASP A 595 12.35 23.90 13.77
N LEU A 596 11.91 22.81 14.43
CA LEU A 596 10.76 22.01 14.00
C LEU A 596 9.51 22.34 14.83
N VAL A 597 8.45 22.77 14.16
CA VAL A 597 7.13 22.98 14.75
C VAL A 597 6.28 21.72 14.59
N VAL A 598 5.64 21.30 15.68
CA VAL A 598 4.82 20.08 15.77
C VAL A 598 3.42 20.41 16.31
N GLY A 599 2.41 20.15 15.50
CA GLY A 599 0.99 20.21 15.88
C GLY A 599 0.59 19.07 16.81
N SER A 600 -0.42 19.31 17.65
CA SER A 600 -0.99 18.37 18.63
C SER A 600 -2.41 18.80 18.97
N ARG A 601 -3.22 17.91 19.56
CA ARG A 601 -4.56 18.29 20.04
C ARG A 601 -4.45 19.28 21.21
N GLY A 602 -4.90 20.51 21.00
CA GLY A 602 -4.90 21.58 22.00
C GLY A 602 -3.53 22.22 22.26
N ALA A 603 -2.50 21.91 21.44
CA ALA A 603 -1.15 22.40 21.64
C ALA A 603 -0.35 22.53 20.33
N ALA A 604 0.66 23.41 20.33
CA ALA A 604 1.68 23.47 19.28
C ALA A 604 3.06 23.54 19.96
N THR A 605 4.00 22.69 19.53
CA THR A 605 5.31 22.55 20.17
C THR A 605 6.42 22.92 19.21
N VAL A 606 7.39 23.72 19.66
CA VAL A 606 8.63 23.99 18.93
C VAL A 606 9.76 23.18 19.58
N LEU A 607 10.39 22.32 18.77
CA LEU A 607 11.59 21.56 19.12
C LEU A 607 12.80 22.20 18.42
N ARG A 608 13.85 22.46 19.20
CA ARG A 608 15.11 23.00 18.67
C ARG A 608 16.01 21.88 18.16
N THR A 609 16.68 22.07 17.03
CA THR A 609 17.78 21.19 16.62
C THR A 609 19.02 21.43 17.51
N GLN A 610 20.09 20.65 17.29
CA GLN A 610 21.33 20.75 18.06
C GLN A 610 22.54 20.67 17.12
N PRO A 611 23.65 21.37 17.43
CA PRO A 611 24.87 21.29 16.62
C PRO A 611 25.40 19.86 16.54
N VAL A 612 25.96 19.49 15.40
CA VAL A 612 26.40 18.12 15.11
C VAL A 612 27.92 18.08 14.98
N ILE A 613 28.54 17.12 15.66
CA ILE A 613 29.99 16.91 15.65
C ILE A 613 30.36 15.43 15.45
N CYS A 614 31.58 15.20 14.96
CA CYS A 614 32.30 13.94 15.08
C CYS A 614 33.54 14.10 15.98
N VAL A 615 33.99 12.99 16.57
CA VAL A 615 35.32 12.87 17.16
C VAL A 615 36.09 11.79 16.41
N ALA A 616 37.12 12.18 15.67
CA ALA A 616 38.03 11.25 15.00
C ALA A 616 39.13 10.80 15.98
N VAL A 617 39.45 9.50 15.94
CA VAL A 617 40.49 8.86 16.77
C VAL A 617 41.59 8.29 15.86
N SER A 618 42.85 8.51 16.22
CA SER A 618 44.00 7.83 15.61
C SER A 618 44.98 7.34 16.67
N ILE A 619 45.72 6.27 16.36
CA ILE A 619 46.71 5.66 17.27
C ILE A 619 48.02 5.43 16.53
N THR A 620 49.14 5.76 17.17
CA THR A 620 50.49 5.47 16.68
C THR A 620 51.32 4.75 17.74
N MET A 621 52.22 3.86 17.29
CA MET A 621 53.04 2.99 18.13
C MET A 621 54.53 3.33 17.96
N ASP A 622 55.25 3.51 19.08
CA ASP A 622 56.68 3.81 19.14
C ASP A 622 57.40 2.84 20.11
N PRO A 623 58.19 1.86 19.63
CA PRO A 623 58.35 1.46 18.23
C PRO A 623 57.07 0.79 17.67
N PRO A 624 56.93 0.67 16.33
CA PRO A 624 55.75 0.07 15.70
C PRO A 624 55.67 -1.46 15.85
N ILE A 625 56.78 -2.11 16.18
CA ILE A 625 56.87 -3.54 16.51
C ILE A 625 57.74 -3.66 17.75
N ILE A 626 57.31 -4.44 18.74
CA ILE A 626 58.12 -4.77 19.91
C ILE A 626 59.11 -5.87 19.54
N ALA A 627 60.40 -5.65 19.80
CA ALA A 627 61.46 -6.61 19.49
C ALA A 627 61.53 -7.75 20.53
N GLN A 628 61.94 -8.94 20.08
CA GLN A 628 61.93 -10.19 20.85
C GLN A 628 62.80 -10.13 22.12
N ASN A 629 63.87 -9.33 22.12
CA ASN A 629 64.76 -9.16 23.27
C ASN A 629 64.07 -8.57 24.52
N PHE A 630 62.88 -7.97 24.39
CA PHE A 630 62.09 -7.48 25.52
C PHE A 630 61.14 -8.52 26.13
N PHE A 631 60.83 -9.61 25.41
CA PHE A 631 59.81 -10.58 25.85
C PHE A 631 60.20 -12.06 25.75
N HIS A 632 61.27 -12.42 25.05
CA HIS A 632 61.68 -13.81 24.84
C HIS A 632 62.17 -14.46 26.16
N CYS A 633 61.64 -15.64 26.49
CA CYS A 633 61.84 -16.27 27.80
C CYS A 633 63.29 -16.68 28.15
N SER A 634 64.21 -16.76 27.18
CA SER A 634 65.61 -17.09 27.45
C SER A 634 66.39 -15.98 28.16
N ALA A 635 66.08 -14.69 27.90
CA ALA A 635 66.75 -13.53 28.49
C ALA A 635 65.98 -12.21 28.21
N PRO A 636 64.83 -11.96 28.85
CA PRO A 636 64.05 -10.74 28.62
C PRO A 636 64.72 -9.51 29.27
N HIS A 637 65.15 -8.55 28.46
CA HIS A 637 65.62 -7.25 28.93
C HIS A 637 64.44 -6.30 29.23
N GLY A 638 64.58 -5.41 30.22
CA GLY A 638 63.64 -4.31 30.42
C GLY A 638 62.30 -4.65 31.10
N LEU A 639 62.19 -5.79 31.78
CA LEU A 639 60.99 -6.12 32.57
C LEU A 639 60.62 -5.00 33.56
N ASN A 640 59.33 -4.67 33.63
CA ASN A 640 58.72 -3.54 34.37
C ASN A 640 59.25 -2.13 33.98
N THR A 641 59.94 -1.99 32.85
CA THR A 641 60.31 -0.68 32.27
C THR A 641 59.49 -0.40 30.99
N PRO A 642 59.30 0.87 30.58
CA PRO A 642 58.64 1.18 29.31
C PRO A 642 59.46 0.70 28.11
N ILE A 643 58.92 -0.27 27.38
CA ILE A 643 59.54 -0.85 26.17
C ILE A 643 58.93 -0.30 24.87
N ALA A 644 57.70 0.22 24.93
CA ALA A 644 56.97 0.82 23.82
C ALA A 644 56.00 1.90 24.34
N LYS A 645 55.39 2.64 23.42
CA LYS A 645 54.42 3.70 23.70
C LYS A 645 53.29 3.66 22.67
N ALA A 646 52.05 3.70 23.15
CA ALA A 646 50.89 3.97 22.31
C ALA A 646 50.51 5.44 22.47
N THR A 647 50.50 6.23 21.39
CA THR A 647 49.98 7.61 21.40
C THR A 647 48.61 7.63 20.75
N VAL A 648 47.59 8.03 21.52
CA VAL A 648 46.21 8.18 21.04
C VAL A 648 45.94 9.66 20.83
N CYS A 649 45.53 10.01 19.62
CA CYS A 649 45.16 11.36 19.23
C CYS A 649 43.65 11.44 18.96
N LEU A 650 43.04 12.53 19.41
CA LEU A 650 41.63 12.86 19.24
C LEU A 650 41.51 14.20 18.50
N LYS A 651 40.62 14.29 17.51
CA LYS A 651 40.29 15.54 16.84
C LYS A 651 38.77 15.69 16.72
N LEU A 652 38.23 16.84 17.13
CA LEU A 652 36.84 17.20 16.86
C LEU A 652 36.69 17.66 15.40
N ARG A 653 35.60 17.25 14.75
CA ARG A 653 35.15 17.75 13.44
C ARG A 653 33.73 18.25 13.58
N GLU A 654 33.47 19.45 13.11
CA GLU A 654 32.14 20.04 13.01
C GLU A 654 31.43 19.45 11.77
N VAL A 655 30.12 19.20 11.83
CA VAL A 655 29.35 18.44 10.81
C VAL A 655 27.99 19.05 10.48
N PHE A 656 27.38 19.80 11.41
CA PHE A 656 26.29 20.73 11.12
C PHE A 656 26.26 21.78 12.24
N THR A 657 26.35 23.04 11.87
CA THR A 657 26.49 24.16 12.82
C THR A 657 25.52 25.31 12.56
N GLY A 658 24.75 25.24 11.47
CA GLY A 658 23.90 26.32 10.97
C GLY A 658 24.69 27.62 10.83
N THR A 659 24.27 28.64 11.56
CA THR A 659 24.94 29.96 11.61
C THR A 659 25.74 30.20 12.89
N ILE A 660 25.88 29.20 13.76
CA ILE A 660 26.61 29.35 15.04
C ILE A 660 28.11 29.46 14.79
N HIS A 661 28.70 30.62 15.12
CA HIS A 661 30.12 30.87 14.98
C HIS A 661 30.86 30.70 16.33
N GLY A 662 31.60 29.60 16.48
CA GLY A 662 32.53 29.40 17.59
C GLY A 662 33.10 27.98 17.64
N PRO A 663 34.27 27.74 18.26
CA PRO A 663 34.82 26.40 18.39
C PRO A 663 33.94 25.56 19.32
N PHE A 664 33.38 24.47 18.81
CA PHE A 664 32.57 23.59 19.65
C PHE A 664 33.43 22.78 20.61
N HIS A 665 32.96 22.67 21.86
CA HIS A 665 33.69 21.98 22.93
C HIS A 665 32.98 20.69 23.34
N ALA A 666 33.75 19.61 23.45
CA ALA A 666 33.28 18.31 23.90
C ALA A 666 34.19 17.76 25.00
N THR A 667 33.60 17.31 26.12
CA THR A 667 34.32 16.53 27.12
C THR A 667 34.37 15.08 26.65
N VAL A 668 35.56 14.50 26.61
CA VAL A 668 35.80 13.15 26.08
C VAL A 668 36.54 12.31 27.11
N SER A 669 36.01 11.13 27.43
CA SER A 669 36.65 10.15 28.30
C SER A 669 36.98 8.90 27.50
N VAL A 670 38.27 8.58 27.45
CA VAL A 670 38.85 7.40 26.79
C VAL A 670 39.14 6.34 27.85
N PHE A 671 38.68 5.12 27.62
CA PHE A 671 39.13 3.91 28.30
C PHE A 671 39.93 3.06 27.31
N LEU A 672 41.08 2.54 27.73
CA LEU A 672 41.93 1.62 26.95
C LEU A 672 42.23 0.35 27.76
N GLU A 673 42.34 -0.78 27.08
CA GLU A 673 42.61 -2.10 27.65
C GLU A 673 43.58 -2.87 26.73
N LEU A 674 44.71 -3.31 27.30
CA LEU A 674 45.71 -4.14 26.64
C LEU A 674 45.43 -5.63 26.88
N ASP A 675 45.58 -6.42 25.82
CA ASP A 675 45.26 -7.86 25.80
C ASP A 675 43.79 -8.14 26.19
N SER A 676 42.91 -7.25 25.74
CA SER A 676 41.47 -7.20 26.07
C SER A 676 40.78 -8.57 26.02
N GLY A 677 40.18 -8.97 27.14
CA GLY A 677 39.54 -10.28 27.31
C GLY A 677 40.46 -11.40 27.81
N SER A 678 41.78 -11.18 27.92
CA SER A 678 42.70 -12.09 28.59
C SER A 678 42.53 -12.04 30.11
N THR A 679 42.52 -13.20 30.78
CA THR A 679 42.56 -13.30 32.25
C THR A 679 43.96 -13.05 32.83
N SER A 680 44.99 -13.08 31.98
CA SER A 680 46.40 -12.79 32.33
C SER A 680 47.03 -11.96 31.19
N PRO A 681 46.85 -10.63 31.19
CA PRO A 681 47.34 -9.76 30.11
C PRO A 681 48.85 -9.86 29.90
N ARG A 682 49.27 -9.94 28.63
CA ARG A 682 50.69 -10.04 28.23
C ARG A 682 51.43 -8.70 28.26
N LEU A 683 50.72 -7.59 28.04
CA LEU A 683 51.23 -6.22 28.08
C LEU A 683 50.46 -5.38 29.11
N PHE A 684 51.15 -4.41 29.72
CA PHE A 684 50.56 -3.52 30.72
C PHE A 684 50.93 -2.06 30.41
N PHE A 685 50.07 -1.12 30.77
CA PHE A 685 50.42 0.29 30.85
C PHE A 685 51.29 0.54 32.09
N TYR A 686 52.29 1.43 31.95
CA TYR A 686 53.15 1.83 33.05
C TYR A 686 52.35 2.55 34.17
N PRO A 687 52.56 2.24 35.46
CA PRO A 687 53.54 1.29 35.99
C PRO A 687 53.13 -0.18 35.80
N VAL A 688 51.94 -0.56 36.31
CA VAL A 688 51.38 -1.91 36.22
C VAL A 688 49.85 -1.84 36.18
N SER A 689 49.27 -1.75 34.99
CA SER A 689 47.81 -1.90 34.79
C SER A 689 47.50 -2.31 33.35
N SER A 690 46.67 -3.33 33.13
CA SER A 690 46.18 -3.65 31.78
C SER A 690 45.21 -2.60 31.23
N ILE A 691 44.63 -1.78 32.12
CA ILE A 691 43.63 -0.75 31.79
C ILE A 691 44.22 0.65 32.00
N SER A 692 43.86 1.60 31.13
CA SER A 692 44.14 3.02 31.33
C SER A 692 42.91 3.90 31.05
N TYR A 693 42.90 5.09 31.65
CA TYR A 693 41.83 6.08 31.53
C TYR A 693 42.44 7.44 31.20
N TRP A 694 41.85 8.17 30.27
CA TRP A 694 42.23 9.54 29.94
C TRP A 694 41.00 10.39 29.67
N ASN A 695 40.84 11.46 30.44
CA ASN A 695 39.77 12.44 30.27
C ASN A 695 40.36 13.73 29.70
N THR A 696 39.72 14.32 28.70
CA THR A 696 40.15 15.57 28.08
C THR A 696 38.95 16.42 27.61
N THR A 697 39.21 17.67 27.26
CA THR A 697 38.25 18.57 26.62
C THR A 697 38.77 18.91 25.23
N LEU A 698 38.03 18.53 24.20
CA LEU A 698 38.36 18.86 22.82
C LEU A 698 37.87 20.25 22.43
N SER A 699 38.51 20.76 21.39
CA SER A 699 38.12 21.90 20.57
C SER A 699 38.53 21.57 19.12
N ASN A 700 38.61 22.55 18.22
CA ASN A 700 39.07 22.37 16.85
C ASN A 700 40.54 21.87 16.74
N THR A 701 41.36 22.00 17.80
CA THR A 701 42.73 21.45 17.85
C THR A 701 42.76 19.96 18.22
N SER A 702 43.61 19.17 17.54
CA SER A 702 43.87 17.78 17.90
C SER A 702 44.65 17.67 19.22
N VAL A 703 44.16 16.85 20.16
CA VAL A 703 44.81 16.59 21.44
C VAL A 703 45.30 15.13 21.46
N CYS A 704 46.54 14.90 21.89
CA CYS A 704 47.13 13.56 21.97
C CYS A 704 47.61 13.23 23.38
N HIS A 705 47.54 11.95 23.75
CA HIS A 705 48.09 11.42 25.00
C HIS A 705 48.89 10.14 24.74
N THR A 706 50.05 10.01 25.39
CA THR A 706 50.96 8.88 25.23
C THR A 706 50.92 7.97 26.44
N PHE A 707 50.63 6.69 26.20
CA PHE A 707 50.53 5.63 27.19
C PHE A 707 51.76 4.71 27.06
N PRO A 708 52.71 4.73 28.03
CA PRO A 708 53.87 3.85 27.99
C PRO A 708 53.47 2.41 28.32
N ILE A 709 54.07 1.44 27.63
CA ILE A 709 53.75 0.00 27.72
C ILE A 709 54.95 -0.75 28.31
N THR A 710 54.67 -1.68 29.23
CA THR A 710 55.61 -2.52 29.96
C THR A 710 55.27 -4.00 29.82
N ILE A 711 56.23 -4.86 30.19
CA ILE A 711 56.07 -6.32 30.30
C ILE A 711 56.52 -6.75 31.70
N GLN A 712 55.75 -7.60 32.37
CA GLN A 712 56.06 -8.08 33.74
C GLN A 712 56.79 -9.43 33.76
N SER A 713 56.48 -10.29 32.80
CA SER A 713 57.03 -11.65 32.63
C SER A 713 57.29 -11.90 31.15
N CYS A 714 58.17 -12.84 30.81
CA CYS A 714 58.35 -13.22 29.42
C CYS A 714 57.04 -13.70 28.77
N ILE A 715 56.88 -13.43 27.48
CA ILE A 715 55.72 -13.85 26.70
C ILE A 715 56.11 -15.13 25.97
N SER A 716 55.37 -16.22 26.20
CA SER A 716 55.55 -17.49 25.47
C SER A 716 54.63 -17.62 24.25
N ASP A 717 53.74 -16.66 24.04
CA ASP A 717 52.75 -16.64 22.96
C ASP A 717 52.91 -15.37 22.11
N TYR A 718 53.65 -15.51 21.00
CA TYR A 718 54.05 -14.42 20.10
C TYR A 718 52.94 -13.96 19.14
N GLN A 719 51.67 -14.31 19.41
CA GLN A 719 50.52 -13.64 18.80
C GLN A 719 50.56 -12.13 19.08
N ASP A 720 50.02 -11.32 18.17
CA ASP A 720 49.92 -9.89 18.42
C ASP A 720 48.93 -9.59 19.56
N VAL A 721 49.05 -8.43 20.19
CA VAL A 721 48.31 -8.08 21.42
C VAL A 721 47.22 -7.05 21.10
N PRO A 722 45.94 -7.36 21.30
CA PRO A 722 44.87 -6.40 21.03
C PRO A 722 44.93 -5.23 22.02
N LEU A 723 44.84 -4.01 21.47
CA LEU A 723 44.59 -2.78 22.21
C LEU A 723 43.16 -2.34 21.89
N SER A 724 42.26 -2.60 22.83
CA SER A 724 40.84 -2.23 22.71
C SER A 724 40.55 -1.00 23.57
N GLY A 725 39.44 -0.33 23.30
CA GLY A 725 39.00 0.79 24.10
C GLY A 725 37.57 1.21 23.84
N ARG A 726 37.05 2.07 24.70
CA ARG A 726 35.74 2.72 24.53
C ARG A 726 35.84 4.21 24.72
N LEU A 727 35.02 4.94 23.96
CA LEU A 727 34.96 6.39 23.95
C LEU A 727 33.59 6.86 24.43
N THR A 728 33.58 7.82 25.37
CA THR A 728 32.36 8.56 25.71
C THR A 728 32.58 10.04 25.44
N VAL A 729 31.67 10.65 24.69
CA VAL A 729 31.72 12.04 24.24
C VAL A 729 30.50 12.77 24.80
N ARG A 730 30.69 13.96 25.36
CA ARG A 730 29.60 14.82 25.83
C ARG A 730 29.84 16.27 25.41
N GLY A 731 28.98 16.81 24.56
CA GLY A 731 28.98 18.22 24.20
C GLY A 731 28.83 19.11 25.43
N GLN A 732 29.64 20.17 25.49
CA GLN A 732 29.49 21.24 26.47
C GLN A 732 28.41 22.23 26.00
N THR A 733 27.90 23.05 26.91
CA THR A 733 26.87 24.05 26.57
C THR A 733 27.48 25.16 25.72
N VAL A 734 26.87 25.43 24.57
CA VAL A 734 27.27 26.52 23.67
C VAL A 734 26.82 27.86 24.27
N GLY A 735 27.62 28.91 24.09
CA GLY A 735 27.23 30.27 24.46
C GLY A 735 26.07 30.78 23.59
N HIS A 736 25.28 31.72 24.11
CA HIS A 736 24.15 32.38 23.44
C HIS A 736 22.93 31.50 23.09
N THR A 737 23.08 30.19 22.85
CA THR A 737 21.99 29.26 22.47
C THR A 737 21.07 28.81 23.61
N GLN A 738 21.00 29.57 24.70
CA GLN A 738 20.22 29.25 25.91
C GLN A 738 20.44 27.81 26.44
N GLY A 739 21.63 27.23 26.22
CA GLY A 739 22.03 25.93 26.79
C GLY A 739 22.01 24.72 25.86
N LEU A 740 21.89 24.89 24.54
CA LEU A 740 22.12 23.77 23.60
C LEU A 740 23.54 23.19 23.76
N ARG A 741 23.70 21.92 23.38
CA ARG A 741 24.96 21.17 23.44
C ARG A 741 25.18 20.45 22.10
N PRO A 742 26.42 20.31 21.62
CA PRO A 742 26.69 19.49 20.45
C PRO A 742 26.38 18.01 20.70
N VAL A 743 25.72 17.38 19.73
CA VAL A 743 25.45 15.95 19.67
C VAL A 743 26.38 15.26 18.67
N LEU A 744 26.59 13.96 18.90
CA LEU A 744 27.46 13.13 18.08
C LEU A 744 26.63 12.55 16.92
N HIS A 745 27.04 12.73 15.66
CA HIS A 745 26.30 12.13 14.54
C HIS A 745 26.37 10.59 14.62
N PRO A 746 25.27 9.84 14.39
CA PRO A 746 25.21 8.40 14.64
C PRO A 746 26.28 7.59 13.91
N ASP A 747 26.56 7.93 12.64
CA ASP A 747 27.53 7.21 11.79
C ASP A 747 28.94 7.81 11.77
N CYS A 748 29.28 8.71 12.72
CA CYS A 748 30.67 9.12 12.86
C CYS A 748 31.56 7.89 13.11
N PRO A 749 32.68 7.69 12.39
CA PRO A 749 33.52 6.51 12.55
C PRO A 749 34.23 6.51 13.92
N ASN A 750 34.34 5.33 14.54
CA ASN A 750 35.05 5.07 15.81
C ASN A 750 34.55 5.88 17.02
N THR A 751 33.26 6.25 17.04
CA THR A 751 32.62 7.08 18.10
C THR A 751 32.57 6.48 19.49
N HIS A 752 32.50 5.15 19.59
CA HIS A 752 32.26 4.45 20.86
C HIS A 752 33.25 3.34 21.14
N THR A 753 33.89 2.80 20.11
CA THR A 753 34.87 1.71 20.20
C THR A 753 36.18 2.10 19.53
N ILE A 754 37.27 1.66 20.14
CA ILE A 754 38.65 1.84 19.67
C ILE A 754 39.25 0.45 19.52
N THR A 755 39.83 0.16 18.36
CA THR A 755 40.52 -1.11 18.07
C THR A 755 41.87 -0.84 17.41
N HIS A 756 42.91 -1.46 17.96
CA HIS A 756 44.27 -1.42 17.44
C HIS A 756 45.03 -2.68 17.86
N THR A 757 46.20 -2.91 17.27
CA THR A 757 46.97 -4.14 17.51
C THR A 757 48.43 -3.80 17.76
N VAL A 758 48.96 -4.21 18.91
CA VAL A 758 50.38 -4.07 19.25
C VAL A 758 51.14 -5.28 18.71
N LEU A 759 52.05 -5.03 17.77
CA LEU A 759 52.77 -6.08 17.04
C LEU A 759 53.97 -6.60 17.83
N LEU A 760 54.12 -7.93 17.88
CA LEU A 760 55.31 -8.60 18.42
C LEU A 760 56.15 -9.18 17.28
N GLU A 761 57.48 -9.02 17.36
CA GLU A 761 58.43 -9.65 16.43
C GLU A 761 58.25 -11.18 16.39
N LYS A 762 58.38 -11.79 15.19
CA LYS A 762 58.15 -13.23 14.97
C LYS A 762 59.48 -13.99 14.94
N VAL A 763 59.43 -15.26 15.34
CA VAL A 763 60.59 -16.16 15.37
C VAL A 763 60.58 -17.04 14.11
N CYS A 764 61.61 -16.90 13.28
CA CYS A 764 61.83 -17.65 12.03
C CYS A 764 62.98 -18.66 12.19
N GLY A 765 63.39 -19.33 11.10
CA GLY A 765 64.48 -20.30 11.07
C GLY A 765 65.88 -19.74 11.37
N GLU A 766 66.93 -20.54 11.13
CA GLU A 766 68.34 -20.16 11.40
C GLU A 766 68.84 -18.99 10.51
N ASP A 767 68.19 -18.73 9.37
CA ASP A 767 68.43 -17.56 8.52
C ASP A 767 67.63 -16.31 8.93
N HIS A 768 66.69 -16.48 9.87
CA HIS A 768 65.74 -15.49 10.36
C HIS A 768 64.77 -14.91 9.31
N VAL A 769 64.52 -15.61 8.19
CA VAL A 769 63.61 -15.15 7.11
C VAL A 769 62.48 -16.15 6.87
N CYS A 770 61.34 -15.97 7.55
CA CYS A 770 60.15 -16.81 7.36
C CYS A 770 59.62 -16.71 5.91
N VAL A 771 59.48 -17.80 5.16
CA VAL A 771 58.89 -17.81 3.79
C VAL A 771 57.69 -18.76 3.67
N SER A 772 56.48 -18.21 3.52
CA SER A 772 55.27 -19.01 3.29
C SER A 772 55.03 -19.38 1.83
N ASN A 773 54.19 -20.42 1.64
CA ASN A 773 53.60 -20.78 0.35
C ASN A 773 52.11 -21.10 0.58
N LEU A 774 51.21 -20.22 0.13
CA LEU A 774 49.77 -20.33 0.35
C LEU A 774 48.99 -20.72 -0.91
N ASN A 775 47.98 -21.57 -0.71
CA ASN A 775 47.11 -22.10 -1.76
C ASN A 775 45.64 -21.99 -1.32
N VAL A 776 44.74 -21.62 -2.23
CA VAL A 776 43.29 -21.51 -1.95
C VAL A 776 42.44 -22.16 -3.05
N SER A 777 41.35 -22.84 -2.65
CA SER A 777 40.34 -23.38 -3.56
C SER A 777 38.92 -23.20 -3.02
N LEU A 778 37.94 -23.18 -3.93
CA LEU A 778 36.51 -22.95 -3.66
C LEU A 778 35.65 -24.13 -4.13
N GLN A 779 34.61 -24.45 -3.37
CA GLN A 779 33.58 -25.43 -3.75
C GLN A 779 32.20 -24.97 -3.25
N VAL A 780 31.22 -24.86 -4.14
CA VAL A 780 29.85 -24.44 -3.78
C VAL A 780 29.00 -25.60 -3.26
N SER A 781 28.08 -25.32 -2.34
CA SER A 781 27.12 -26.31 -1.82
C SER A 781 25.86 -26.48 -2.68
N SER A 782 25.64 -25.56 -3.64
CA SER A 782 24.57 -25.62 -4.63
C SER A 782 25.15 -25.27 -6.00
N ASP A 783 24.68 -25.93 -7.05
CA ASP A 783 25.07 -25.70 -8.43
C ASP A 783 24.32 -24.54 -9.11
N MET A 784 23.36 -23.91 -8.42
CA MET A 784 22.59 -22.77 -8.93
C MET A 784 22.21 -21.77 -7.82
N VAL A 785 22.05 -20.49 -8.20
CA VAL A 785 21.50 -19.44 -7.33
C VAL A 785 20.07 -19.15 -7.76
N VAL A 786 19.13 -19.12 -6.81
CA VAL A 786 17.74 -18.72 -7.09
C VAL A 786 17.58 -17.23 -6.78
N ASN A 787 17.04 -16.45 -7.72
CA ASN A 787 16.76 -15.03 -7.53
C ASN A 787 15.50 -14.81 -6.66
N ILE A 788 15.64 -15.08 -5.36
CA ILE A 788 14.68 -14.74 -4.30
C ILE A 788 15.46 -14.06 -3.16
N GLN A 789 14.93 -12.97 -2.63
CA GLN A 789 15.48 -12.30 -1.45
C GLN A 789 15.60 -13.29 -0.28
N GLY A 790 16.78 -13.35 0.35
CA GLY A 790 17.05 -14.31 1.42
C GLY A 790 17.56 -15.69 0.96
N PHE A 791 17.68 -15.96 -0.35
CA PHE A 791 18.33 -17.19 -0.82
C PHE A 791 19.78 -17.26 -0.34
N ARG A 792 20.21 -18.43 0.15
CA ARG A 792 21.52 -18.61 0.79
C ARG A 792 22.50 -19.32 -0.13
N VAL A 793 23.61 -18.65 -0.42
CA VAL A 793 24.72 -19.18 -1.21
C VAL A 793 25.85 -19.58 -0.26
N ASN A 794 26.10 -20.88 -0.14
CA ASN A 794 27.18 -21.42 0.69
C ASN A 794 28.38 -21.79 -0.18
N VAL A 795 29.53 -21.18 0.13
CA VAL A 795 30.81 -21.45 -0.53
C VAL A 795 31.76 -22.05 0.49
N SER A 796 32.14 -23.32 0.30
CA SER A 796 33.23 -23.96 1.02
C SER A 796 34.56 -23.43 0.50
N VAL A 797 35.44 -23.03 1.42
CA VAL A 797 36.76 -22.47 1.15
C VAL A 797 37.78 -23.40 1.81
N VAL A 798 38.79 -23.79 1.04
CA VAL A 798 39.93 -24.58 1.52
C VAL A 798 41.20 -23.76 1.34
N VAL A 799 41.95 -23.59 2.43
CA VAL A 799 43.25 -22.88 2.45
C VAL A 799 44.32 -23.83 2.97
N VAL A 800 45.51 -23.82 2.35
CA VAL A 800 46.67 -24.62 2.75
C VAL A 800 47.90 -23.72 2.82
N ASN A 801 48.79 -23.99 3.78
CA ASN A 801 50.17 -23.48 3.77
C ASN A 801 51.15 -24.63 3.56
N GLU A 802 51.87 -24.65 2.44
CA GLU A 802 52.88 -25.67 2.14
C GLU A 802 54.32 -25.22 2.48
N GLY A 803 54.51 -23.93 2.77
CA GLY A 803 55.81 -23.31 3.09
C GLY A 803 56.10 -23.28 4.58
N GLU A 804 56.83 -22.27 5.04
CA GLU A 804 56.98 -21.96 6.46
C GLU A 804 55.79 -21.17 7.01
N ASP A 805 55.80 -21.00 8.33
CA ASP A 805 54.82 -20.27 9.12
C ASP A 805 54.44 -18.90 8.51
N ALA A 806 53.18 -18.78 8.09
CA ALA A 806 52.65 -17.61 7.41
C ALA A 806 52.10 -16.57 8.40
N SER A 807 52.43 -15.30 8.20
CA SER A 807 52.08 -14.20 9.09
C SER A 807 51.07 -13.23 8.46
N GLY A 808 50.03 -12.87 9.22
CA GLY A 808 48.98 -11.96 8.74
C GLY A 808 48.22 -12.49 7.53
N THR A 809 47.74 -13.73 7.59
CA THR A 809 46.99 -14.36 6.49
C THR A 809 45.59 -13.74 6.35
N GLU A 810 45.38 -13.03 5.23
CA GLU A 810 44.11 -12.39 4.87
C GLU A 810 43.58 -12.98 3.55
N LEU A 811 42.29 -13.27 3.50
CA LEU A 811 41.56 -13.60 2.28
C LEU A 811 40.68 -12.43 1.86
N PHE A 812 40.67 -12.14 0.57
CA PHE A 812 39.87 -11.10 -0.05
C PHE A 812 38.87 -11.77 -0.99
N PHE A 813 37.60 -11.78 -0.60
CA PHE A 813 36.49 -12.28 -1.40
C PHE A 813 35.89 -11.12 -2.18
N LEU A 814 35.96 -11.20 -3.51
CA LEU A 814 35.32 -10.27 -4.42
C LEU A 814 34.02 -10.89 -4.93
N HIS A 815 32.89 -10.26 -4.64
CA HIS A 815 31.57 -10.74 -5.01
C HIS A 815 30.64 -9.57 -5.40
N PRO A 816 29.60 -9.80 -6.23
CA PRO A 816 28.63 -8.77 -6.55
C PRO A 816 27.89 -8.26 -5.30
N LEU A 817 27.52 -6.97 -5.32
CA LEU A 817 26.82 -6.25 -4.24
C LEU A 817 25.52 -6.95 -3.77
N VAL A 818 24.87 -7.67 -4.68
CA VAL A 818 23.63 -8.44 -4.44
C VAL A 818 23.79 -9.58 -3.41
N LEU A 819 25.03 -10.04 -3.17
CA LEU A 819 25.37 -10.99 -2.12
C LEU A 819 25.87 -10.25 -0.87
N SER A 820 25.08 -10.23 0.20
CA SER A 820 25.59 -9.88 1.52
C SER A 820 26.31 -11.07 2.15
N PHE A 821 27.49 -10.85 2.72
CA PHE A 821 28.10 -11.82 3.64
C PHE A 821 27.29 -11.87 4.94
N THR A 822 26.93 -13.06 5.41
CA THR A 822 26.11 -13.21 6.63
C THR A 822 26.86 -13.85 7.80
N ARG A 823 27.65 -14.89 7.53
CA ARG A 823 28.44 -15.61 8.54
C ARG A 823 29.48 -16.51 7.90
N ILE A 824 30.48 -16.84 8.71
CA ILE A 824 31.41 -17.95 8.47
C ILE A 824 31.02 -19.14 9.36
N SER A 825 31.29 -20.36 8.91
CA SER A 825 31.02 -21.60 9.64
C SER A 825 32.21 -22.55 9.44
N PRO A 826 33.13 -22.68 10.42
CA PRO A 826 34.28 -23.58 10.30
C PRO A 826 33.81 -25.05 10.25
N VAL A 827 34.44 -25.85 9.39
CA VAL A 827 34.12 -27.29 9.24
C VAL A 827 34.96 -28.14 10.18
N GLU A 828 36.18 -27.70 10.48
CA GLU A 828 37.11 -28.30 11.44
C GLU A 828 37.41 -27.30 12.57
N SER A 829 37.85 -27.79 13.73
CA SER A 829 38.11 -26.95 14.91
C SER A 829 39.38 -26.11 14.76
N ILE A 830 39.21 -24.93 14.17
CA ILE A 830 40.25 -23.96 13.79
C ILE A 830 40.12 -22.70 14.66
N GLY A 831 41.16 -21.86 14.72
CA GLY A 831 41.14 -20.56 15.39
C GLY A 831 40.09 -19.59 14.82
N TYR A 832 39.83 -18.51 15.55
CA TYR A 832 38.86 -17.47 15.21
C TYR A 832 39.15 -16.85 13.83
N ILE A 833 38.12 -16.74 12.98
CA ILE A 833 38.21 -16.05 11.68
C ILE A 833 37.30 -14.82 11.73
N GLU A 834 37.89 -13.65 11.51
CA GLU A 834 37.18 -12.36 11.53
C GLU A 834 36.98 -11.85 10.10
N CYS A 835 35.75 -11.52 9.70
CA CYS A 835 35.46 -11.02 8.35
C CYS A 835 34.79 -9.63 8.42
N SER A 836 35.27 -8.69 7.60
CA SER A 836 34.64 -7.37 7.39
C SER A 836 34.38 -7.14 5.90
N SER A 837 33.20 -6.63 5.57
CA SER A 837 32.76 -6.36 4.18
C SER A 837 32.77 -4.86 3.91
N HIS A 838 33.34 -4.47 2.78
CA HIS A 838 33.43 -3.07 2.34
C HIS A 838 33.01 -2.98 0.87
N GLU A 839 32.26 -1.94 0.50
CA GLU A 839 32.00 -1.62 -0.92
C GLU A 839 33.31 -1.17 -1.59
N THR A 840 33.54 -1.60 -2.83
CA THR A 840 34.73 -1.17 -3.58
C THR A 840 34.44 0.09 -4.40
N ALA A 841 35.48 0.83 -4.78
CA ALA A 841 35.36 1.96 -5.72
C ALA A 841 34.98 1.54 -7.16
N VAL A 842 34.84 0.24 -7.42
CA VAL A 842 34.34 -0.31 -8.70
C VAL A 842 32.87 -0.64 -8.53
N MET A 843 32.02 -0.06 -9.37
CA MET A 843 30.56 -0.25 -9.28
C MET A 843 30.16 -1.73 -9.27
N ASN A 844 29.16 -2.04 -8.46
CA ASN A 844 28.50 -3.34 -8.28
C ASN A 844 29.34 -4.45 -7.61
N LEU A 845 30.54 -4.16 -7.08
CA LEU A 845 31.40 -5.14 -6.41
C LEU A 845 31.68 -4.79 -4.94
N THR A 846 31.49 -5.79 -4.07
CA THR A 846 31.82 -5.79 -2.64
C THR A 846 33.06 -6.64 -2.39
N GLN A 847 33.91 -6.19 -1.47
CA GLN A 847 35.09 -6.91 -1.01
C GLN A 847 34.92 -7.31 0.46
N THR A 848 34.73 -8.60 0.71
CA THR A 848 34.75 -9.17 2.06
C THR A 848 36.16 -9.64 2.39
N THR A 849 36.80 -9.00 3.37
CA THR A 849 38.14 -9.34 3.85
C THR A 849 38.04 -10.19 5.12
N CYS A 850 38.57 -11.42 5.08
CA CYS A 850 38.58 -12.37 6.19
C CYS A 850 40.01 -12.64 6.69
N ARG A 851 40.25 -12.43 7.98
CA ARG A 851 41.53 -12.69 8.66
C ARG A 851 41.52 -14.04 9.35
N LEU A 852 42.53 -14.87 9.13
CA LEU A 852 42.72 -16.16 9.83
C LEU A 852 43.32 -15.96 11.24
N GLY A 853 42.63 -15.17 12.04
CA GLY A 853 42.91 -14.96 13.46
C GLY A 853 44.15 -14.12 13.78
N SER A 854 44.46 -14.05 15.07
CA SER A 854 45.69 -13.45 15.63
C SER A 854 46.93 -14.36 15.50
N THR A 855 46.73 -15.58 14.98
CA THR A 855 47.72 -16.67 14.97
C THR A 855 48.49 -16.77 13.65
N ILE A 856 49.75 -17.15 13.76
CA ILE A 856 50.57 -17.63 12.64
C ILE A 856 49.89 -18.86 12.00
N PHE A 857 49.67 -18.84 10.69
CA PHE A 857 49.11 -19.96 9.94
C PHE A 857 50.25 -20.93 9.58
N ARG A 858 50.40 -21.97 10.40
CA ARG A 858 51.61 -22.81 10.46
C ARG A 858 51.92 -23.59 9.18
N GLN A 859 53.19 -23.96 9.03
CA GLN A 859 53.66 -24.93 8.03
C GLN A 859 52.77 -26.19 8.00
N ARG A 860 52.33 -26.59 6.80
CA ARG A 860 51.45 -27.75 6.51
C ARG A 860 50.07 -27.70 7.16
N ALA A 861 49.66 -26.55 7.70
CA ALA A 861 48.29 -26.38 8.17
C ALA A 861 47.32 -26.31 6.99
N LYS A 862 46.14 -26.93 7.17
CA LYS A 862 44.99 -26.85 6.28
C LYS A 862 43.81 -26.29 7.05
N VAL A 863 43.01 -25.46 6.40
CA VAL A 863 41.84 -24.77 6.96
C VAL A 863 40.66 -24.96 6.03
N VAL A 864 39.50 -25.35 6.57
CA VAL A 864 38.26 -25.55 5.82
C VAL A 864 37.09 -24.85 6.53
N PHE A 865 36.43 -23.92 5.84
CA PHE A 865 35.27 -23.20 6.34
C PHE A 865 34.25 -22.91 5.24
N ILE A 866 32.98 -22.79 5.63
CA ILE A 866 31.89 -22.40 4.73
C ILE A 866 31.60 -20.92 4.98
N MET A 867 31.63 -20.10 3.93
CA MET A 867 31.05 -18.77 3.94
C MET A 867 29.59 -18.84 3.48
N SER A 868 28.69 -18.30 4.29
CA SER A 868 27.28 -18.12 3.92
C SER A 868 27.07 -16.68 3.44
N PHE A 869 26.72 -16.54 2.17
CA PHE A 869 26.19 -15.31 1.60
C PHE A 869 24.66 -15.41 1.51
N GLN A 870 23.97 -14.26 1.46
CA GLN A 870 22.53 -14.16 1.31
C GLN A 870 22.20 -13.14 0.22
N LEU A 871 21.18 -13.43 -0.59
CA LEU A 871 20.69 -12.49 -1.61
C LEU A 871 19.96 -11.33 -0.92
N SER A 872 20.51 -10.12 -1.02
CA SER A 872 20.02 -8.94 -0.28
C SER A 872 18.77 -8.35 -0.91
N GLU A 873 18.76 -8.19 -2.24
CA GLU A 873 17.70 -7.55 -3.04
C GLU A 873 17.64 -8.23 -4.43
N PRO A 874 16.45 -8.51 -4.99
CA PRO A 874 16.32 -9.16 -6.30
C PRO A 874 16.43 -8.15 -7.46
N VAL A 875 17.57 -7.46 -7.54
CA VAL A 875 17.94 -6.60 -8.68
C VAL A 875 18.16 -7.47 -9.94
N SER A 876 18.31 -6.86 -11.12
CA SER A 876 18.68 -7.50 -12.38
C SER A 876 20.05 -8.20 -12.34
N LEU A 877 20.14 -9.34 -11.67
CA LEU A 877 21.26 -10.27 -11.77
C LEU A 877 21.47 -10.71 -13.23
N GLY A 878 22.73 -10.78 -13.65
CA GLY A 878 23.09 -11.47 -14.90
C GLY A 878 22.93 -12.98 -14.78
N ASP A 879 23.11 -13.69 -15.91
CA ASP A 879 22.91 -15.15 -16.01
C ASP A 879 23.77 -15.98 -15.04
N ARG A 880 24.82 -15.39 -14.46
CA ARG A 880 25.73 -16.03 -13.51
C ARG A 880 26.13 -15.08 -12.38
N VAL A 881 26.44 -15.65 -11.21
CA VAL A 881 27.06 -14.99 -10.06
C VAL A 881 28.43 -15.61 -9.83
N ASP A 882 29.46 -14.77 -9.89
CA ASP A 882 30.84 -15.15 -9.66
C ASP A 882 31.27 -14.75 -8.24
N VAL A 883 32.00 -15.63 -7.56
CA VAL A 883 32.67 -15.34 -6.28
C VAL A 883 34.14 -15.69 -6.44
N ASN A 884 35.00 -14.67 -6.36
CA ASN A 884 36.44 -14.81 -6.47
C ASN A 884 37.07 -14.68 -5.07
N VAL A 885 38.14 -15.42 -4.81
CA VAL A 885 38.95 -15.30 -3.60
C VAL A 885 40.42 -15.09 -3.97
N THR A 886 41.11 -14.26 -3.20
CA THR A 886 42.59 -14.18 -3.20
C THR A 886 43.07 -14.27 -1.77
N VAL A 887 43.98 -15.19 -1.46
CA VAL A 887 44.67 -15.24 -0.16
C VAL A 887 46.03 -14.55 -0.25
N LYS A 888 46.50 -13.95 0.84
CA LYS A 888 47.82 -13.32 0.97
C LYS A 888 48.37 -13.52 2.38
N SER A 889 49.70 -13.52 2.51
CA SER A 889 50.41 -13.31 3.77
C SER A 889 51.37 -12.12 3.63
N LYS A 890 52.00 -11.70 4.74
CA LYS A 890 53.06 -10.68 4.73
C LYS A 890 54.43 -11.21 4.30
N ASN A 891 54.60 -12.53 4.21
CA ASN A 891 55.88 -13.20 4.00
C ASN A 891 55.80 -14.34 2.96
N GLU A 892 54.90 -14.17 2.00
CA GLU A 892 54.65 -15.10 0.90
C GLU A 892 55.76 -15.06 -0.15
N ASN A 893 56.14 -16.23 -0.67
CA ASN A 893 57.09 -16.34 -1.78
C ASN A 893 56.51 -15.71 -3.07
N PRO A 894 57.18 -14.72 -3.70
CA PRO A 894 56.71 -14.13 -4.96
C PRO A 894 56.57 -15.13 -6.13
N GLY A 895 57.19 -16.30 -6.05
CA GLY A 895 57.04 -17.38 -7.04
C GLY A 895 55.71 -18.16 -6.94
N THR A 896 55.03 -18.13 -5.80
CA THR A 896 53.81 -18.92 -5.52
C THR A 896 52.53 -18.08 -5.53
N LEU A 897 52.58 -16.88 -6.11
CA LEU A 897 51.40 -15.99 -6.21
C LEU A 897 50.32 -16.45 -7.19
N HIS A 898 50.43 -17.65 -7.77
CA HIS A 898 49.56 -18.13 -8.86
C HIS A 898 48.43 -19.06 -8.39
N ASP A 899 48.64 -19.84 -7.33
CA ASP A 899 47.65 -20.65 -6.62
C ASP A 899 47.05 -19.94 -5.39
N ASN A 900 47.49 -18.71 -5.14
CA ASN A 900 46.91 -17.76 -4.18
C ASN A 900 45.53 -17.20 -4.59
N SER A 901 44.92 -17.63 -5.71
CA SER A 901 43.59 -17.17 -6.15
C SER A 901 42.73 -18.26 -6.77
N ALA A 902 41.43 -18.25 -6.47
CA ALA A 902 40.43 -19.15 -7.04
C ALA A 902 39.10 -18.44 -7.30
N SER A 903 38.27 -18.98 -8.19
CA SER A 903 36.96 -18.44 -8.54
C SER A 903 35.92 -19.55 -8.68
N VAL A 904 34.66 -19.23 -8.40
CA VAL A 904 33.52 -20.12 -8.65
C VAL A 904 32.35 -19.33 -9.24
N SER A 905 31.69 -19.90 -10.25
CA SER A 905 30.69 -19.23 -11.07
C SER A 905 29.40 -20.04 -11.12
N MET A 906 28.32 -19.53 -10.53
CA MET A 906 27.04 -20.22 -10.39
C MET A 906 25.99 -19.62 -11.34
N PRO A 907 25.25 -20.40 -12.14
CA PRO A 907 24.11 -19.90 -12.92
C PRO A 907 22.99 -19.38 -12.01
N VAL A 908 22.32 -18.31 -12.44
CA VAL A 908 21.16 -17.74 -11.77
C VAL A 908 19.87 -18.24 -12.43
N LYS A 909 18.90 -18.69 -11.62
CA LYS A 909 17.53 -18.98 -12.07
C LYS A 909 16.54 -18.02 -11.42
N GLN A 910 15.62 -17.52 -12.22
CA GLN A 910 14.48 -16.72 -11.76
C GLN A 910 13.32 -17.65 -11.37
N VAL A 911 12.37 -17.17 -10.56
CA VAL A 911 11.27 -18.02 -10.05
C VAL A 911 9.96 -17.72 -10.77
N VAL A 912 9.30 -18.80 -11.21
CA VAL A 912 7.96 -18.81 -11.76
C VAL A 912 7.03 -19.59 -10.83
N HIS A 913 5.73 -19.32 -10.90
CA HIS A 913 4.72 -20.02 -10.13
C HIS A 913 3.52 -20.27 -11.04
N PHE A 914 3.68 -21.24 -11.94
CA PHE A 914 2.62 -21.66 -12.85
C PHE A 914 1.73 -22.70 -12.18
N LEU A 915 0.44 -22.62 -12.46
CA LEU A 915 -0.57 -23.45 -11.83
C LEU A 915 -1.64 -23.85 -12.85
N LEU A 916 -1.89 -25.15 -12.97
CA LEU A 916 -2.87 -25.72 -13.90
C LEU A 916 -4.10 -26.25 -13.15
N ARG A 917 -5.27 -25.64 -13.40
CA ARG A 917 -6.54 -25.93 -12.73
C ARG A 917 -7.58 -26.50 -13.69
N ASP A 918 -8.63 -27.08 -13.12
CA ASP A 918 -9.88 -27.40 -13.83
C ASP A 918 -10.74 -26.12 -13.88
N GLY A 919 -11.00 -25.63 -15.08
CA GLY A 919 -11.75 -24.39 -15.35
C GLY A 919 -13.27 -24.58 -15.48
N GLY A 920 -13.84 -25.65 -14.91
CA GLY A 920 -15.28 -25.92 -14.95
C GLY A 920 -15.69 -27.08 -15.87
N SER A 921 -14.88 -28.13 -15.93
CA SER A 921 -15.07 -29.29 -16.81
C SER A 921 -16.32 -30.11 -16.51
N THR A 922 -16.77 -30.88 -17.50
CA THR A 922 -17.86 -31.84 -17.33
C THR A 922 -17.43 -33.00 -16.42
N GLN A 923 -17.88 -33.01 -15.16
CA GLN A 923 -17.53 -34.07 -14.20
C GLN A 923 -18.32 -35.37 -14.40
N TYR A 924 -19.57 -35.28 -14.88
CA TYR A 924 -20.50 -36.41 -14.95
C TYR A 924 -21.51 -36.29 -16.10
N ILE A 925 -21.82 -37.40 -16.80
CA ILE A 925 -22.82 -37.50 -17.87
C ILE A 925 -23.65 -38.79 -17.75
N HIS A 926 -24.97 -38.66 -17.88
CA HIS A 926 -25.85 -39.76 -18.27
C HIS A 926 -25.86 -39.92 -19.80
N TYR A 927 -25.45 -41.08 -20.32
CA TYR A 927 -25.36 -41.29 -21.77
C TYR A 927 -26.72 -41.62 -22.41
N ASN A 928 -27.21 -40.73 -23.29
CA ASN A 928 -28.43 -40.95 -24.06
C ASN A 928 -28.16 -40.75 -25.57
N ASN A 929 -27.61 -41.80 -26.21
CA ASN A 929 -27.23 -41.91 -27.63
C ASN A 929 -26.15 -40.96 -28.17
N SER A 930 -26.00 -39.74 -27.65
CA SER A 930 -24.82 -38.89 -27.89
C SER A 930 -24.74 -37.80 -26.83
N ALA A 931 -23.56 -37.57 -26.25
CA ALA A 931 -23.31 -36.47 -25.32
C ALA A 931 -22.03 -35.71 -25.69
N LEU A 932 -21.93 -34.45 -25.26
CA LEU A 932 -20.74 -33.61 -25.42
C LEU A 932 -19.97 -33.60 -24.09
N ILE A 933 -18.70 -34.02 -24.11
CA ILE A 933 -17.77 -33.80 -23.00
C ILE A 933 -16.98 -32.52 -23.27
N GLN A 934 -16.78 -31.70 -22.23
CA GLN A 934 -15.85 -30.58 -22.24
C GLN A 934 -14.83 -30.72 -21.10
N HIS A 935 -13.54 -30.75 -21.44
CA HIS A 935 -12.44 -30.63 -20.47
C HIS A 935 -11.80 -29.25 -20.63
N ILE A 936 -11.79 -28.47 -19.56
CA ILE A 936 -11.34 -27.07 -19.51
C ILE A 936 -10.14 -26.99 -18.58
N TYR A 937 -8.98 -26.66 -19.14
CA TYR A 937 -7.77 -26.43 -18.36
C TYR A 937 -7.51 -24.92 -18.24
N GLU A 938 -7.44 -24.41 -17.02
CA GLU A 938 -7.05 -23.02 -16.73
C GLU A 938 -5.58 -22.97 -16.33
N LEU A 939 -4.76 -22.26 -17.10
CA LEU A 939 -3.35 -22.00 -16.81
C LEU A 939 -3.20 -20.58 -16.24
N ALA A 940 -2.81 -20.50 -14.96
CA ALA A 940 -2.57 -19.23 -14.27
C ALA A 940 -1.09 -19.05 -13.93
N ASN A 941 -0.63 -17.80 -13.85
CA ASN A 941 0.65 -17.42 -13.28
C ASN A 941 0.40 -16.73 -11.93
N ALA A 942 0.62 -17.45 -10.84
CA ALA A 942 0.49 -16.93 -9.48
C ALA A 942 1.83 -16.38 -8.94
N GLY A 943 2.73 -15.98 -9.84
CA GLY A 943 4.00 -15.30 -9.56
C GLY A 943 4.08 -13.95 -10.28
N VAL A 944 5.05 -13.12 -9.88
CA VAL A 944 5.23 -11.76 -10.44
C VAL A 944 5.89 -11.78 -11.84
N LEU A 945 6.64 -12.84 -12.14
CA LEU A 945 7.46 -12.95 -13.36
C LEU A 945 6.64 -13.46 -14.55
N SER A 946 6.47 -12.62 -15.57
CA SER A 946 5.79 -12.99 -16.82
C SER A 946 6.79 -13.56 -17.84
N THR A 947 6.53 -14.75 -18.39
CA THR A 947 7.40 -15.39 -19.41
C THR A 947 6.61 -16.39 -20.28
N SER A 948 7.27 -16.94 -21.31
CA SER A 948 6.69 -17.97 -22.20
C SER A 948 6.62 -19.33 -21.51
N VAL A 949 5.54 -20.07 -21.75
CA VAL A 949 5.28 -21.39 -21.14
C VAL A 949 4.55 -22.30 -22.14
N SER A 950 4.83 -23.60 -22.09
CA SER A 950 4.26 -24.60 -23.01
C SER A 950 3.48 -25.65 -22.24
N VAL A 951 2.20 -25.84 -22.56
CA VAL A 951 1.36 -26.89 -21.96
C VAL A 951 1.15 -28.02 -22.96
N THR A 952 1.37 -29.25 -22.54
CA THR A 952 1.13 -30.47 -23.34
C THR A 952 -0.08 -31.21 -22.80
N PHE A 953 -1.09 -31.41 -23.65
CA PHE A 953 -2.32 -32.11 -23.32
C PHE A 953 -2.31 -33.53 -23.89
N VAL A 954 -2.81 -34.50 -23.11
CA VAL A 954 -2.99 -35.90 -23.50
C VAL A 954 -4.48 -36.25 -23.38
N LEU A 955 -5.10 -36.51 -24.52
CA LEU A 955 -6.55 -36.69 -24.68
C LEU A 955 -6.84 -38.12 -25.15
N PRO A 956 -7.58 -38.97 -24.42
CA PRO A 956 -7.91 -40.32 -24.88
C PRO A 956 -8.92 -40.28 -26.04
N LEU A 957 -8.55 -40.81 -27.20
CA LEU A 957 -9.47 -40.95 -28.34
C LEU A 957 -10.37 -42.18 -28.19
N GLU A 958 -9.85 -43.24 -27.57
CA GLU A 958 -10.56 -44.48 -27.27
C GLU A 958 -10.16 -44.98 -25.88
N THR A 959 -11.14 -45.17 -24.99
CA THR A 959 -10.93 -45.75 -23.66
C THR A 959 -10.66 -47.26 -23.74
N ASN A 960 -10.13 -47.87 -22.66
CA ASN A 960 -10.01 -49.35 -22.60
C ASN A 960 -11.37 -50.09 -22.65
N SER A 961 -12.48 -49.37 -22.57
CA SER A 961 -13.86 -49.88 -22.66
C SER A 961 -14.51 -49.67 -24.04
N GLY A 962 -13.80 -49.11 -25.02
CA GLY A 962 -14.30 -48.90 -26.38
C GLY A 962 -15.21 -47.67 -26.57
N LEU A 963 -15.17 -46.73 -25.62
CA LEU A 963 -15.84 -45.43 -25.76
C LEU A 963 -14.91 -44.49 -26.55
N LEU A 964 -15.42 -43.95 -27.66
CA LEU A 964 -14.71 -43.04 -28.56
C LEU A 964 -15.04 -41.59 -28.21
N TRP A 965 -14.02 -40.74 -28.07
CA TRP A 965 -14.17 -39.30 -27.85
C TRP A 965 -13.64 -38.53 -29.07
N ASP A 966 -14.57 -37.94 -29.84
CA ASP A 966 -14.29 -37.16 -31.05
C ASP A 966 -14.00 -35.71 -30.67
N VAL A 967 -12.74 -35.42 -30.34
CA VAL A 967 -12.29 -34.15 -29.73
C VAL A 967 -11.92 -33.11 -30.79
N SER A 968 -12.49 -31.91 -30.67
CA SER A 968 -12.08 -30.75 -31.46
C SER A 968 -10.66 -30.28 -31.10
N PRO A 969 -10.01 -29.48 -31.98
CA PRO A 969 -8.93 -28.60 -31.55
C PRO A 969 -9.35 -27.74 -30.33
N PRO A 970 -8.40 -27.30 -29.48
CA PRO A 970 -8.72 -26.50 -28.31
C PRO A 970 -9.35 -25.16 -28.69
N GLY A 971 -10.47 -24.83 -28.05
CA GLY A 971 -10.91 -23.44 -27.91
C GLY A 971 -9.99 -22.71 -26.93
N ILE A 972 -9.55 -21.51 -27.29
CA ILE A 972 -8.60 -20.70 -26.50
C ILE A 972 -9.16 -19.29 -26.38
N ASN A 973 -9.14 -18.72 -25.17
CA ASN A 973 -9.73 -17.41 -24.86
C ASN A 973 -8.82 -16.20 -25.17
N VAL A 974 -7.50 -16.40 -25.35
CA VAL A 974 -6.51 -15.33 -25.52
C VAL A 974 -5.71 -15.49 -26.82
N THR A 975 -5.43 -14.37 -27.50
CA THR A 975 -4.60 -14.31 -28.71
C THR A 975 -3.10 -14.43 -28.38
N GLY A 976 -2.32 -15.03 -29.29
CA GLY A 976 -0.87 -15.21 -29.12
C GLY A 976 -0.42 -16.61 -28.69
N VAL A 977 -1.36 -17.48 -28.32
CA VAL A 977 -1.10 -18.92 -28.10
C VAL A 977 -0.97 -19.65 -29.44
N LYS A 978 -0.03 -20.59 -29.56
CA LYS A 978 0.16 -21.44 -30.75
C LYS A 978 0.17 -22.92 -30.36
N CYS A 979 -0.81 -23.68 -30.83
CA CYS A 979 -0.87 -25.14 -30.64
C CYS A 979 -0.44 -25.90 -31.90
N ASP A 980 0.29 -26.99 -31.69
CA ASP A 980 0.67 -27.95 -32.72
C ASP A 980 -0.51 -28.78 -33.22
N LYS A 981 -0.38 -29.39 -34.40
CA LYS A 981 -1.37 -30.33 -34.92
C LYS A 981 -1.41 -31.59 -34.05
N PRO A 982 -2.61 -32.14 -33.74
CA PRO A 982 -2.72 -33.30 -32.85
C PRO A 982 -1.92 -34.51 -33.32
N MET A 983 -0.92 -34.92 -32.53
CA MET A 983 -0.13 -36.12 -32.80
C MET A 983 -0.86 -37.35 -32.27
N LEU A 984 -0.90 -38.45 -33.02
CA LEU A 984 -1.55 -39.69 -32.60
C LEU A 984 -0.57 -40.61 -31.87
N LEU A 985 -0.78 -40.81 -30.57
CA LEU A 985 -0.08 -41.81 -29.77
C LEU A 985 -0.84 -43.14 -29.79
N LYS A 986 -0.10 -44.23 -30.04
CA LYS A 986 -0.55 -45.62 -29.86
C LYS A 986 0.31 -46.28 -28.78
N LYS A 987 -0.29 -47.20 -28.02
CA LYS A 987 0.19 -47.79 -26.74
C LYS A 987 1.50 -48.62 -26.78
N VAL A 988 2.34 -48.43 -27.80
CA VAL A 988 3.52 -49.29 -28.12
C VAL A 988 4.87 -48.60 -27.84
N ASN A 989 4.93 -47.26 -27.84
CA ASN A 989 6.18 -46.53 -27.58
C ASN A 989 6.39 -46.20 -26.10
N THR A 990 7.49 -46.66 -25.52
CA THR A 990 7.90 -46.38 -24.13
C THR A 990 8.55 -45.00 -24.01
N SER A 991 7.74 -43.96 -23.90
CA SER A 991 8.16 -42.58 -23.60
C SER A 991 7.49 -42.11 -22.30
N TYR A 992 8.06 -41.12 -21.61
CA TYR A 992 7.47 -40.59 -20.36
C TYR A 992 6.01 -40.14 -20.59
N ASN A 993 5.75 -39.47 -21.71
CA ASN A 993 4.42 -39.00 -22.10
C ASN A 993 3.42 -40.12 -22.44
N SER A 994 3.84 -41.39 -22.58
CA SER A 994 2.93 -42.51 -22.83
C SER A 994 2.32 -43.10 -21.55
N GLN A 995 2.85 -42.78 -20.36
CA GLN A 995 2.34 -43.29 -19.09
C GLN A 995 0.94 -42.74 -18.76
N ASN A 996 0.68 -41.48 -19.13
CA ASN A 996 -0.61 -40.81 -18.87
C ASN A 996 -1.69 -41.14 -19.92
N CYS A 997 -1.33 -41.81 -21.03
CA CYS A 997 -2.31 -42.29 -22.01
C CYS A 997 -2.94 -43.61 -21.56
N ARG A 998 -3.99 -43.53 -20.74
CA ARG A 998 -4.71 -44.73 -20.26
C ARG A 998 -5.46 -45.49 -21.37
N GLY A 999 -5.88 -44.82 -22.45
CA GLY A 999 -6.63 -45.38 -23.58
C GLY A 999 -5.87 -46.39 -24.46
N SER A 1000 -6.48 -46.84 -25.56
CA SER A 1000 -5.79 -47.61 -26.62
C SER A 1000 -4.97 -46.68 -27.54
N SER A 1001 -5.51 -45.47 -27.75
CA SER A 1001 -4.93 -44.38 -28.51
C SER A 1001 -5.30 -43.04 -27.88
N CYS A 1002 -4.39 -42.07 -27.99
CA CYS A 1002 -4.57 -40.72 -27.47
C CYS A 1002 -4.06 -39.69 -28.47
N HIS A 1003 -4.63 -38.49 -28.45
CA HIS A 1003 -3.98 -37.32 -29.03
C HIS A 1003 -3.04 -36.67 -28.02
N LEU A 1004 -1.88 -36.22 -28.52
CA LEU A 1004 -1.00 -35.29 -27.84
C LEU A 1004 -1.06 -33.95 -28.58
N ILE A 1005 -1.36 -32.88 -27.85
CA ILE A 1005 -1.42 -31.50 -28.36
C ILE A 1005 -0.54 -30.63 -27.48
N SER A 1006 0.53 -30.06 -28.06
CA SER A 1006 1.38 -29.09 -27.38
C SER A 1006 0.96 -27.68 -27.74
N CYS A 1007 0.81 -26.81 -26.75
CA CYS A 1007 0.42 -25.41 -26.90
C CYS A 1007 1.44 -24.49 -26.23
N SER A 1008 2.06 -23.63 -27.02
CA SER A 1008 2.99 -22.60 -26.56
C SER A 1008 2.26 -21.28 -26.33
N VAL A 1009 2.37 -20.75 -25.12
CA VAL A 1009 1.93 -19.41 -24.71
C VAL A 1009 3.14 -18.49 -24.78
N SER A 1010 3.07 -17.44 -25.60
CA SER A 1010 4.21 -16.54 -25.86
C SER A 1010 4.61 -15.69 -24.64
N LEU A 1011 3.63 -15.28 -23.83
CA LEU A 1011 3.81 -14.57 -22.57
C LEU A 1011 2.59 -14.86 -21.67
N LEU A 1012 2.82 -15.38 -20.46
CA LEU A 1012 1.78 -15.58 -19.46
C LEU A 1012 1.97 -14.58 -18.30
N THR A 1013 1.06 -13.62 -18.20
CA THR A 1013 1.03 -12.58 -17.15
C THR A 1013 0.18 -13.02 -15.95
N SER A 1014 0.33 -12.33 -14.82
CA SER A 1014 -0.41 -12.63 -13.58
C SER A 1014 -1.86 -12.12 -13.56
N ASP A 1015 -2.22 -11.21 -14.45
CA ASP A 1015 -3.58 -10.65 -14.59
C ASP A 1015 -4.49 -11.47 -15.53
N ARG A 1016 -3.94 -12.39 -16.34
CA ARG A 1016 -4.65 -13.06 -17.46
C ARG A 1016 -4.39 -14.57 -17.49
N PRO A 1017 -5.23 -15.40 -16.84
CA PRO A 1017 -5.19 -16.84 -17.03
C PRO A 1017 -5.64 -17.24 -18.44
N VAL A 1018 -5.00 -18.27 -19.00
CA VAL A 1018 -5.29 -18.81 -20.33
C VAL A 1018 -6.08 -20.11 -20.17
N THR A 1019 -7.27 -20.18 -20.78
CA THR A 1019 -8.11 -21.38 -20.74
C THR A 1019 -8.02 -22.17 -22.04
N PHE A 1020 -7.88 -23.49 -21.92
CA PHE A 1020 -7.85 -24.45 -23.02
C PHE A 1020 -9.07 -25.39 -22.92
N THR A 1021 -10.03 -25.21 -23.83
CA THR A 1021 -11.30 -25.95 -23.83
C THR A 1021 -11.31 -27.03 -24.90
N PHE A 1022 -11.23 -28.29 -24.49
CA PHE A 1022 -11.36 -29.46 -25.34
C PHE A 1022 -12.80 -29.97 -25.33
N SER A 1023 -13.55 -29.68 -26.40
CA SER A 1023 -14.92 -30.16 -26.57
C SER A 1023 -14.95 -31.36 -27.50
N GLY A 1024 -15.75 -32.38 -27.20
CA GLY A 1024 -15.88 -33.52 -28.11
C GLY A 1024 -17.10 -34.38 -27.84
N LYS A 1025 -17.68 -34.96 -28.90
CA LYS A 1025 -18.81 -35.88 -28.77
C LYS A 1025 -18.31 -37.26 -28.38
N ILE A 1026 -19.00 -37.91 -27.43
CA ILE A 1026 -18.75 -39.32 -27.12
C ILE A 1026 -19.71 -40.23 -27.88
N ASN A 1027 -19.12 -41.25 -28.50
CA ASN A 1027 -19.81 -42.31 -29.23
C ASN A 1027 -19.38 -43.67 -28.63
N THR A 1028 -20.31 -44.60 -28.44
CA THR A 1028 -20.00 -45.98 -28.06
C THR A 1028 -20.77 -46.98 -28.93
N GLN A 1029 -20.14 -48.13 -29.20
CA GLN A 1029 -20.76 -49.27 -29.88
C GLN A 1029 -21.28 -50.33 -28.88
N THR A 1030 -21.00 -50.15 -27.58
CA THR A 1030 -21.33 -51.08 -26.49
C THR A 1030 -22.18 -50.39 -25.42
N LYS A 1031 -22.81 -51.18 -24.54
CA LYS A 1031 -23.42 -50.64 -23.32
C LYS A 1031 -22.31 -50.36 -22.30
N VAL A 1032 -22.32 -49.18 -21.68
CA VAL A 1032 -21.21 -48.67 -20.88
C VAL A 1032 -21.71 -48.13 -19.54
N ASP A 1033 -21.35 -48.81 -18.45
CA ASP A 1033 -21.56 -48.32 -17.08
C ASP A 1033 -20.21 -47.91 -16.46
N ASN A 1034 -20.24 -46.82 -15.69
CA ASN A 1034 -19.17 -46.30 -14.85
C ASN A 1034 -17.79 -46.18 -15.53
N VAL A 1035 -17.75 -45.63 -16.75
CA VAL A 1035 -16.49 -45.39 -17.47
C VAL A 1035 -15.98 -43.98 -17.24
N GLN A 1036 -14.69 -43.90 -16.91
CA GLN A 1036 -13.96 -42.65 -16.72
C GLN A 1036 -13.23 -42.25 -18.00
N VAL A 1037 -13.51 -41.05 -18.50
CA VAL A 1037 -12.75 -40.37 -19.54
C VAL A 1037 -11.81 -39.40 -18.85
N GLU A 1038 -10.54 -39.80 -18.70
CA GLU A 1038 -9.49 -39.01 -18.06
C GLU A 1038 -8.56 -38.40 -19.11
N SER A 1039 -8.43 -37.08 -19.13
CA SER A 1039 -7.36 -36.38 -19.85
C SER A 1039 -6.31 -35.84 -18.88
N TRP A 1040 -5.15 -35.45 -19.41
CA TRP A 1040 -4.07 -34.82 -18.65
C TRP A 1040 -3.58 -33.55 -19.34
N GLY A 1041 -3.16 -32.57 -18.55
CA GLY A 1041 -2.37 -31.41 -18.97
C GLY A 1041 -1.09 -31.31 -18.14
N LEU A 1042 0.04 -31.07 -18.80
CA LEU A 1042 1.37 -30.91 -18.20
C LEU A 1042 1.99 -29.59 -18.64
N VAL A 1043 2.32 -28.73 -17.69
CA VAL A 1043 3.00 -27.45 -17.89
C VAL A 1043 4.51 -27.68 -17.98
N SER A 1044 5.17 -27.00 -18.93
CA SER A 1044 6.61 -27.07 -19.17
C SER A 1044 7.17 -25.69 -19.54
N PHE A 1045 8.39 -25.41 -19.09
CA PHE A 1045 9.05 -24.11 -19.29
C PHE A 1045 10.57 -24.30 -19.36
N ASP A 1046 11.31 -23.21 -19.63
CA ASP A 1046 12.77 -23.24 -19.72
C ASP A 1046 13.44 -23.40 -18.34
N GLN A 1047 13.64 -24.65 -17.93
CA GLN A 1047 14.28 -25.02 -16.67
C GLN A 1047 15.75 -24.59 -16.54
N ASN A 1048 16.38 -24.03 -17.58
CA ASN A 1048 17.73 -23.46 -17.47
C ASN A 1048 17.67 -22.05 -16.85
N ARG A 1049 16.66 -21.25 -17.21
CA ARG A 1049 16.46 -19.87 -16.72
C ARG A 1049 15.47 -19.77 -15.56
N TYR A 1050 14.54 -20.72 -15.44
CA TYR A 1050 13.44 -20.66 -14.47
C TYR A 1050 13.39 -21.88 -13.54
N THR A 1051 12.79 -21.70 -12.37
CA THR A 1051 12.44 -22.77 -11.43
C THR A 1051 11.07 -22.52 -10.80
N GLN A 1052 10.32 -23.57 -10.52
CA GLN A 1052 8.95 -23.51 -9.98
C GLN A 1052 8.96 -23.24 -8.47
N TYR A 1053 8.01 -22.43 -8.00
CA TYR A 1053 7.86 -22.14 -6.58
C TYR A 1053 7.12 -23.25 -5.82
N LEU A 1054 7.70 -23.68 -4.68
CA LEU A 1054 7.20 -24.61 -3.66
C LEU A 1054 6.77 -26.04 -4.05
N ASN A 1055 6.10 -26.27 -5.18
CA ASN A 1055 5.61 -27.61 -5.56
C ASN A 1055 5.60 -27.84 -7.08
N GLU A 1056 5.97 -29.04 -7.52
CA GLU A 1056 5.90 -29.47 -8.92
C GLU A 1056 4.53 -30.07 -9.28
N GLU A 1057 3.71 -30.49 -8.31
CA GLU A 1057 2.37 -31.05 -8.57
C GLU A 1057 1.44 -30.03 -9.24
N ASP A 1058 1.60 -28.74 -8.97
CA ASP A 1058 0.82 -27.65 -9.58
C ASP A 1058 1.02 -27.50 -11.10
N LEU A 1059 2.07 -28.14 -11.65
CA LEU A 1059 2.37 -28.20 -13.08
C LEU A 1059 1.64 -29.36 -13.80
N LEU A 1060 0.99 -30.29 -13.08
CA LEU A 1060 0.37 -31.48 -13.66
C LEU A 1060 -1.08 -31.64 -13.17
N ARG A 1061 -2.03 -31.64 -14.10
CA ARG A 1061 -3.46 -31.82 -13.79
C ARG A 1061 -4.08 -32.93 -14.63
N SER A 1062 -4.90 -33.78 -14.01
CA SER A 1062 -5.86 -34.63 -14.73
C SER A 1062 -7.29 -34.15 -14.51
N ILE A 1063 -8.13 -34.37 -15.51
CA ILE A 1063 -9.56 -34.03 -15.52
C ILE A 1063 -10.32 -35.29 -15.92
N ILE A 1064 -11.31 -35.68 -15.11
CA ILE A 1064 -12.02 -36.95 -15.22
C ILE A 1064 -13.52 -36.70 -15.38
N THR A 1065 -14.09 -37.13 -16.50
CA THR A 1065 -15.55 -37.24 -16.66
C THR A 1065 -15.99 -38.68 -16.38
N VAL A 1066 -17.00 -38.87 -15.53
CA VAL A 1066 -17.69 -40.15 -15.36
C VAL A 1066 -18.86 -40.23 -16.34
N VAL A 1067 -18.95 -41.34 -17.08
CA VAL A 1067 -20.04 -41.64 -18.01
C VAL A 1067 -20.78 -42.89 -17.54
N GLU A 1068 -22.08 -42.77 -17.30
CA GLU A 1068 -22.97 -43.86 -16.87
C GLU A 1068 -24.14 -44.04 -17.85
N SER A 1069 -24.57 -45.28 -18.09
CA SER A 1069 -25.78 -45.54 -18.89
C SER A 1069 -27.04 -45.54 -18.02
N PRO A 1070 -28.17 -45.00 -18.51
CA PRO A 1070 -29.43 -45.09 -17.77
C PRO A 1070 -29.88 -46.56 -17.68
N ALA A 1071 -30.04 -47.06 -16.45
CA ALA A 1071 -30.36 -48.45 -16.12
C ALA A 1071 -31.79 -48.86 -16.51
N GLN A 1072 -32.07 -48.93 -17.82
CA GLN A 1072 -33.37 -49.31 -18.37
C GLN A 1072 -33.63 -50.82 -18.25
N ALA A 1073 -34.03 -51.28 -17.04
CA ALA A 1073 -35.00 -52.37 -16.79
C ALA A 1073 -35.05 -52.83 -15.31
N GLN A 1074 -35.33 -51.94 -14.34
CA GLN A 1074 -35.63 -52.41 -12.97
C GLN A 1074 -36.74 -51.65 -12.21
N THR A 1075 -37.16 -50.47 -12.66
CA THR A 1075 -38.30 -49.73 -12.07
C THR A 1075 -39.61 -50.51 -12.11
N THR A 1076 -39.88 -51.27 -13.18
CA THR A 1076 -41.10 -52.11 -13.29
C THR A 1076 -41.07 -53.32 -12.36
N LEU A 1077 -39.91 -53.94 -12.15
CA LEU A 1077 -39.75 -55.06 -11.22
C LEU A 1077 -39.87 -54.57 -9.77
N ILE A 1078 -39.21 -53.46 -9.43
CA ILE A 1078 -39.27 -52.87 -8.09
C ILE A 1078 -40.70 -52.36 -7.82
N ALA A 1079 -41.34 -51.64 -8.74
CA ALA A 1079 -42.71 -51.17 -8.55
C ALA A 1079 -43.72 -52.33 -8.38
N SER A 1080 -43.63 -53.40 -9.18
CA SER A 1080 -44.54 -54.55 -9.04
C SER A 1080 -44.30 -55.34 -7.74
N LEU A 1081 -43.04 -55.52 -7.31
CA LEU A 1081 -42.71 -56.11 -6.01
C LEU A 1081 -43.13 -55.22 -4.83
N SER A 1082 -42.94 -53.90 -4.92
CA SER A 1082 -43.39 -52.93 -3.90
C SER A 1082 -44.92 -52.87 -3.81
N VAL A 1083 -45.65 -53.00 -4.92
CA VAL A 1083 -47.11 -53.11 -4.90
C VAL A 1083 -47.57 -54.44 -4.29
N LEU A 1084 -46.97 -55.58 -4.65
CA LEU A 1084 -47.30 -56.86 -4.02
C LEU A 1084 -47.01 -56.86 -2.51
N PHE A 1085 -45.83 -56.38 -2.12
CA PHE A 1085 -45.42 -56.31 -0.72
C PHE A 1085 -46.27 -55.30 0.07
N GLY A 1086 -46.58 -54.14 -0.52
CA GLY A 1086 -47.46 -53.14 0.06
C GLY A 1086 -48.88 -53.65 0.28
N VAL A 1087 -49.45 -54.39 -0.69
CA VAL A 1087 -50.76 -55.06 -0.54
C VAL A 1087 -50.71 -56.15 0.54
N LEU A 1088 -49.65 -56.96 0.58
CA LEU A 1088 -49.50 -58.00 1.60
C LEU A 1088 -49.36 -57.41 3.02
N VAL A 1089 -48.55 -56.37 3.17
CA VAL A 1089 -48.42 -55.59 4.41
C VAL A 1089 -49.73 -54.91 4.79
N MET A 1090 -50.50 -54.38 3.83
CA MET A 1090 -51.83 -53.83 4.09
C MET A 1090 -52.82 -54.88 4.56
N ILE A 1091 -52.82 -56.09 4.00
CA ILE A 1091 -53.67 -57.20 4.46
C ILE A 1091 -53.29 -57.64 5.89
N VAL A 1092 -51.99 -57.72 6.19
CA VAL A 1092 -51.51 -58.01 7.56
C VAL A 1092 -51.87 -56.90 8.54
N LEU A 1093 -51.71 -55.62 8.16
CA LEU A 1093 -52.15 -54.48 8.97
C LEU A 1093 -53.66 -54.49 9.17
N PHE A 1094 -54.47 -54.77 8.14
CA PHE A 1094 -55.92 -54.81 8.25
C PHE A 1094 -56.37 -55.95 9.18
N MET A 1095 -55.75 -57.14 9.08
CA MET A 1095 -55.94 -58.25 10.02
C MET A 1095 -55.58 -57.86 11.46
N VAL A 1096 -54.45 -57.19 11.68
CA VAL A 1096 -54.01 -56.72 13.01
C VAL A 1096 -54.95 -55.65 13.56
N LEU A 1097 -55.27 -54.61 12.79
CA LEU A 1097 -56.16 -53.51 13.17
C LEU A 1097 -57.59 -53.99 13.45
N TYR A 1098 -58.09 -54.96 12.68
CA TYR A 1098 -59.36 -55.64 12.96
C TYR A 1098 -59.31 -56.42 14.29
N LYS A 1099 -58.25 -57.20 14.51
CA LYS A 1099 -58.06 -58.03 15.72
C LYS A 1099 -57.75 -57.22 16.99
N VAL A 1100 -57.17 -56.03 16.84
CA VAL A 1100 -56.91 -55.04 17.90
C VAL A 1100 -58.12 -54.10 18.11
N GLY A 1101 -59.18 -54.23 17.30
CA GLY A 1101 -60.46 -53.52 17.50
C GLY A 1101 -60.49 -52.08 17.00
N PHE A 1102 -59.54 -51.68 16.16
CA PHE A 1102 -59.31 -50.30 15.72
C PHE A 1102 -60.48 -49.68 14.94
N PHE A 1103 -61.29 -50.49 14.26
CA PHE A 1103 -62.47 -50.05 13.50
C PHE A 1103 -63.71 -49.77 14.38
N LYS A 1104 -63.52 -49.11 15.54
CA LYS A 1104 -64.60 -48.62 16.42
C LYS A 1104 -64.50 -47.11 16.64
N SER A 1105 -64.90 -46.39 15.58
CA SER A 1105 -65.40 -45.00 15.54
C SER A 1105 -65.32 -44.16 16.83
N LYS A 1106 -64.51 -43.09 16.79
CA LYS A 1106 -65.08 -41.76 16.51
C LYS A 1106 -64.08 -40.77 15.90
N SER A 1107 -64.63 -39.84 15.13
CA SER A 1107 -64.04 -38.59 14.60
C SER A 1107 -63.58 -37.64 15.72
N PHE A 1108 -62.69 -36.66 15.52
CA PHE A 1108 -61.77 -36.30 14.41
C PHE A 1108 -60.97 -35.12 14.97
N GLU A 1109 -59.64 -35.10 14.88
CA GLU A 1109 -58.84 -34.01 15.46
C GLU A 1109 -57.59 -33.72 14.63
N THR A 1110 -57.25 -32.43 14.52
CA THR A 1110 -56.25 -31.89 13.59
C THR A 1110 -55.04 -31.36 14.37
N ALA A 1111 -53.83 -31.80 14.06
CA ALA A 1111 -52.60 -31.20 14.59
C ALA A 1111 -51.35 -31.53 13.76
N ALA A 1112 -50.54 -30.50 13.49
CA ALA A 1112 -49.05 -30.49 13.51
C ALA A 1112 -48.25 -31.45 12.56
N GLN A 1113 -47.02 -31.17 12.13
CA GLN A 1113 -46.19 -29.95 12.24
C GLN A 1113 -45.05 -29.95 11.18
N GLU A 1114 -44.68 -28.75 10.70
CA GLU A 1114 -43.32 -28.27 10.34
C GLU A 1114 -42.40 -28.92 9.27
N ALA A 1115 -41.57 -28.02 8.69
CA ALA A 1115 -40.28 -28.22 7.99
C ALA A 1115 -40.25 -29.00 6.64
N ASP A 1116 -39.41 -28.67 5.64
CA ASP A 1116 -38.62 -27.45 5.31
C ASP A 1116 -38.07 -27.61 3.85
N GLY A 1117 -37.72 -26.50 3.18
CA GLY A 1117 -36.98 -26.44 1.90
C GLY A 1117 -37.70 -26.89 0.62
N PRO A 1118 -37.02 -26.92 -0.56
CA PRO A 1118 -35.65 -26.44 -0.82
C PRO A 1118 -35.45 -25.66 -2.15
N THR A 1119 -34.22 -25.18 -2.40
CA THR A 1119 -33.61 -24.85 -3.74
C THR A 1119 -34.24 -23.75 -4.63
N ALA A 1120 -33.62 -23.25 -5.72
CA ALA A 1120 -32.23 -22.83 -6.03
C ALA A 1120 -32.16 -22.37 -7.52
N THR A 1121 -31.12 -21.60 -7.90
CA THR A 1121 -30.52 -21.48 -9.27
C THR A 1121 -31.36 -20.90 -10.44
N SER A 1122 -30.80 -20.25 -11.48
CA SER A 1122 -29.45 -19.67 -11.74
C SER A 1122 -29.45 -18.81 -13.03
N THR A 1123 -28.42 -17.95 -13.19
CA THR A 1123 -27.79 -17.53 -14.48
C THR A 1123 -28.68 -16.89 -15.60
N GLU A 1124 -28.29 -16.44 -16.83
CA GLU A 1124 -27.07 -16.27 -17.70
C GLU A 1124 -27.46 -15.31 -18.89
N GLN A 1125 -26.66 -14.72 -19.81
CA GLN A 1125 -25.22 -14.52 -20.16
C GLN A 1125 -25.11 -13.33 -21.20
N ASN A 1126 -23.91 -12.93 -21.67
CA ASN A 1126 -23.59 -12.25 -22.97
C ASN A 1126 -24.03 -10.76 -23.22
N ASP A 1127 -23.61 -9.97 -24.24
CA ASP A 1127 -22.61 -9.95 -25.39
C ASP A 1127 -22.46 -8.44 -25.85
N SER A 1128 -21.67 -7.88 -26.80
CA SER A 1128 -20.46 -8.12 -27.65
C SER A 1128 -20.04 -6.73 -28.30
N ASN A 1129 -19.24 -6.44 -29.37
CA ASN A 1129 -18.46 -7.15 -30.41
C ASN A 1129 -17.50 -6.22 -31.25
N THR A 1130 -16.64 -6.82 -32.11
CA THR A 1130 -16.05 -6.36 -33.43
C THR A 1130 -15.25 -5.04 -33.70
N ALA A 1131 -14.01 -5.22 -34.27
CA ALA A 1131 -13.36 -4.53 -35.45
C ALA A 1131 -13.06 -3.00 -35.47
N ALA A 1132 -12.10 -2.39 -36.20
CA ALA A 1132 -10.79 -2.69 -36.89
C ALA A 1132 -10.19 -1.32 -37.42
N GLU A 1133 -9.07 -1.09 -38.16
CA GLU A 1133 -7.98 -1.87 -38.82
C GLU A 1133 -6.73 -0.98 -39.22
N ASN A 1134 -5.55 -1.60 -39.47
CA ASN A 1134 -4.44 -1.28 -40.43
C ASN A 1134 -3.41 -0.08 -40.37
N THR A 1135 -2.11 -0.48 -40.54
CA THR A 1135 -0.93 0.15 -41.23
C THR A 1135 -0.01 1.30 -40.68
N ASP A 1136 1.20 0.89 -40.22
CA ASP A 1136 2.61 1.34 -40.45
C ASP A 1136 3.09 2.82 -40.68
N GLY A 1137 4.31 3.20 -40.18
CA GLY A 1137 4.90 4.54 -40.47
C GLY A 1137 6.39 4.98 -40.13
N LYS A 1138 7.21 4.27 -39.33
CA LYS A 1138 8.71 4.42 -39.11
C LYS A 1138 9.46 5.81 -39.02
N THR A 1139 10.05 6.06 -37.82
CA THR A 1139 11.45 6.54 -37.50
C THR A 1139 12.05 7.91 -37.96
N ALA A 1140 12.60 8.73 -37.03
CA ALA A 1140 14.06 8.88 -36.73
C ALA A 1140 14.57 10.19 -36.00
N SER A 1141 15.13 10.04 -34.78
CA SER A 1141 16.37 10.66 -34.19
C SER A 1141 16.89 12.11 -34.51
N ASN A 1142 17.03 13.01 -33.49
CA ASN A 1142 18.32 13.43 -32.85
C ASN A 1142 18.34 14.70 -31.92
N ASN A 1143 18.86 14.56 -30.69
CA ASN A 1143 19.86 15.37 -29.93
C ASN A 1143 19.78 16.87 -29.45
N THR A 1144 20.43 17.06 -28.27
CA THR A 1144 21.24 18.19 -27.69
C THR A 1144 20.67 19.31 -26.76
N HIS A 1145 21.29 19.42 -25.56
CA HIS A 1145 21.53 20.47 -24.51
C HIS A 1145 20.90 21.91 -24.64
N THR A 1146 20.66 22.70 -23.58
CA THR A 1146 21.45 23.03 -22.34
C THR A 1146 20.61 23.57 -21.14
N ASP A 1147 21.15 23.46 -19.92
CA ASP A 1147 21.15 24.34 -18.70
C ASP A 1147 19.93 25.23 -18.28
N ASN A 1148 19.61 25.26 -16.97
CA ASN A 1148 18.87 26.36 -16.30
C ASN A 1148 19.03 26.34 -14.75
N PRO A 1149 18.77 27.45 -14.00
CA PRO A 1149 19.26 27.65 -12.61
C PRO A 1149 18.24 27.43 -11.46
N ASN A 1150 18.75 27.58 -10.23
CA ASN A 1150 18.15 27.72 -8.89
C ASN A 1150 16.61 27.65 -8.72
N LYS A 1151 16.17 26.85 -7.73
CA LYS A 1151 14.76 26.58 -7.39
C LYS A 1151 14.47 26.89 -5.92
N SER A 1152 13.19 27.07 -5.57
CA SER A 1152 12.68 27.18 -4.20
C SER A 1152 11.90 25.92 -3.78
N ASN A 1153 11.98 25.57 -2.50
CA ASN A 1153 11.55 24.28 -1.96
C ASN A 1153 10.19 24.39 -1.26
N ASN A 1154 9.31 23.40 -1.42
CA ASN A 1154 7.92 23.46 -0.96
C ASN A 1154 7.36 22.11 -0.47
N CYS A 1155 7.34 21.92 0.86
CA CYS A 1155 6.34 21.07 1.54
C CYS A 1155 5.31 21.93 2.29
N ASN A 1156 5.01 23.11 1.74
CA ASN A 1156 3.99 24.03 2.23
C ASN A 1156 2.61 23.58 1.74
N THR A 1157 2.22 22.40 2.21
CA THR A 1157 1.15 21.55 1.70
C THR A 1157 0.25 21.17 2.87
N ALA A 1158 -1.02 21.57 2.84
CA ALA A 1158 -1.95 21.26 3.93
C ALA A 1158 -3.28 20.77 3.40
N HIS A 1159 -3.82 19.75 4.06
CA HIS A 1159 -5.10 19.11 3.79
C HIS A 1159 -5.95 18.97 5.06
N VAL A 1160 -7.24 18.67 4.90
CA VAL A 1160 -8.13 18.27 6.00
C VAL A 1160 -7.95 16.79 6.32
N VAL A 1161 -7.40 16.46 7.48
CA VAL A 1161 -7.38 15.07 8.00
C VAL A 1161 -8.80 14.66 8.38
N GLU A 1162 -9.39 13.74 7.61
CA GLU A 1162 -10.74 13.22 7.85
C GLU A 1162 -10.77 12.16 8.98
N GLU A 1163 -10.84 12.62 10.23
CA GLU A 1163 -11.06 11.73 11.38
C GLU A 1163 -12.52 11.25 11.46
N THR A 1164 -12.80 10.15 10.76
CA THR A 1164 -14.11 9.47 10.68
C THR A 1164 -14.62 8.84 11.98
N SER A 1165 -14.16 9.30 13.15
CA SER A 1165 -14.57 8.78 14.47
C SER A 1165 -14.44 9.73 15.67
N VAL A 1166 -14.09 11.02 15.50
CA VAL A 1166 -14.03 11.99 16.65
C VAL A 1166 -14.56 13.41 16.30
N LEU A 1167 -15.63 13.48 15.50
CA LEU A 1167 -16.44 14.69 15.29
C LEU A 1167 -17.94 14.37 15.42
#